data_AF-A0A1M6UZ79-F1
#
_entry.id   AF-A0A1M6UZ79-F1
#
_cell.length_a   1.000
_cell.length_b   1.000
_cell.length_c   1.000
_cell.angle_alpha   90.00
_cell.angle_beta   90.00
_cell.angle_gamma   90.00
#
_symmetry.space_group_name_H-M   'P 1'
#
loop_
_entity.id
_entity.type
_entity.pdbx_description
1 polymer ?
#
loop_
_entity_poly.entity_id
_entity_poly.type
_entity_poly.pdbx_seq_one_letter_code
_entity_poly.pdbx_strand_id
1 'polypeptide(L)'
;MAKVFFFTDPDAIIATQNSDFAFGPLPSSSNTDIYNLENKFSVSSDAPVIAITKGIIIFINDENNSELLNAALIPINSYTAGFPIKLFIYRGIKKSSLIDSNNFIKVSDSSWSSSNILKDIKKIQDKINDAVGTPNVKASSSCLGVQYSSNVNSYIESIIFDNTDDFNPLIVEGGDQIGKFQGQNALAGVEVVMDKIGYDPKINILRKKNHTLEVSKLVVQSADSEENKLKLRFQDRDRREEILAYLDLAAFYGTCKNQKVSIKGVNENFLEKFYNKNVIYIDIRDNKGFSYNHFFKESDVLKLGFYDSSNKIVYEDLNYYSVWPILRIINKTYNSSRENFWLSLPIETTEIGNQSLLYSYTQNISTTDDKTKRKYHIISNDFNSANINLNSSQAIKLNNWKYNNMIASNYILLKKSSNRNNVNEDLPIAWDNLFSLASINIFGNDVEQGSFAVNTYSSINCPIIFDPINGEAYTSTIGIAYDKRHVTFFVYKEQVIYSLDKDFKESFVSLINRGKYNAPYNLTDYDSSTTNPNIGFLIQLANNYKFDNFELEKFMINDSSNNISHFLTYSQEDDFRNTDTAFNSLKSVSFTYGEYTHLKSITSSTFNDHSKFIKAKSVETVEYENVNLEKITLTLSIPTVVKDPLSNILYMGLENIPGDVVYNSLPITFTGVNYN
;
A
#
# COMPACT_ATOMS: atom_id res chain seq x y z
N MET A 1 -8.82 -18.54 9.03
CA MET A 1 -7.77 -18.53 7.99
C MET A 1 -8.37 -17.95 6.72
N ALA A 2 -7.67 -17.00 6.07
CA ALA A 2 -8.07 -16.50 4.76
C ALA A 2 -8.16 -17.67 3.76
N LYS A 3 -9.28 -17.79 3.05
CA LYS A 3 -9.47 -18.77 1.97
C LYS A 3 -9.18 -18.05 0.66
N VAL A 4 -8.13 -18.46 -0.03
CA VAL A 4 -7.79 -17.96 -1.37
C VAL A 4 -8.31 -18.97 -2.38
N PHE A 5 -8.90 -18.51 -3.48
CA PHE A 5 -9.38 -19.34 -4.57
C PHE A 5 -8.57 -19.08 -5.84
N PHE A 6 -8.45 -20.11 -6.67
CA PHE A 6 -7.95 -19.92 -8.03
C PHE A 6 -8.93 -19.08 -8.83
N PHE A 7 -8.43 -18.22 -9.71
CA PHE A 7 -9.24 -17.24 -10.45
C PHE A 7 -10.20 -17.87 -11.48
N THR A 8 -10.00 -19.15 -11.81
CA THR A 8 -10.81 -19.92 -12.78
C THR A 8 -10.69 -21.42 -12.48
N ASP A 9 -11.30 -22.26 -13.31
CA ASP A 9 -11.02 -23.70 -13.31
C ASP A 9 -9.65 -23.96 -13.97
N PRO A 10 -8.66 -24.57 -13.28
CA PRO A 10 -7.35 -24.83 -13.86
C PRO A 10 -7.38 -25.59 -15.19
N ASP A 11 -8.35 -26.49 -15.37
CA ASP A 11 -8.48 -27.29 -16.59
C ASP A 11 -9.04 -26.48 -17.76
N ALA A 12 -9.67 -25.33 -17.48
CA ALA A 12 -10.10 -24.39 -18.50
C ALA A 12 -8.93 -23.60 -19.12
N ILE A 13 -7.73 -23.62 -18.52
CA ILE A 13 -6.52 -23.00 -19.08
C ILE A 13 -5.91 -23.94 -20.12
N ILE A 14 -6.18 -23.64 -21.40
CA ILE A 14 -5.89 -24.53 -22.54
C ILE A 14 -4.42 -24.55 -22.96
N ALA A 15 -3.61 -23.58 -22.54
CA ALA A 15 -2.19 -23.50 -22.86
C ALA A 15 -1.36 -22.91 -21.72
N THR A 16 -0.08 -23.28 -21.65
CA THR A 16 0.88 -22.60 -20.79
C THR A 16 1.04 -21.15 -21.26
N GLN A 17 1.08 -20.23 -20.30
CA GLN A 17 1.26 -18.80 -20.55
C GLN A 17 2.58 -18.52 -21.30
N ASN A 18 2.48 -17.70 -22.36
CA ASN A 18 3.62 -17.17 -23.10
C ASN A 18 4.28 -16.02 -22.31
N SER A 19 5.57 -15.78 -22.50
CA SER A 19 6.30 -14.62 -21.95
C SER A 19 5.60 -13.29 -22.24
N ASP A 20 5.04 -13.11 -23.45
CA ASP A 20 4.36 -11.86 -23.84
C ASP A 20 3.07 -11.60 -23.07
N PHE A 21 2.57 -12.62 -22.38
CA PHE A 21 1.34 -12.61 -21.58
C PHE A 21 1.61 -12.70 -20.08
N ALA A 22 2.88 -12.90 -19.68
CA ALA A 22 3.29 -13.01 -18.30
C ALA A 22 3.53 -11.63 -17.70
N PHE A 23 3.36 -11.52 -16.38
CA PHE A 23 3.78 -10.34 -15.63
C PHE A 23 5.30 -10.15 -15.79
N GLY A 24 5.76 -8.96 -16.16
CA GLY A 24 7.20 -8.77 -16.39
C GLY A 24 7.58 -7.80 -17.49
N PRO A 25 8.90 -7.64 -17.72
CA PRO A 25 9.43 -6.99 -18.91
C PRO A 25 8.96 -7.68 -20.19
N LEU A 26 8.52 -6.86 -21.13
CA LEU A 26 8.26 -7.25 -22.52
C LEU A 26 9.43 -6.82 -23.41
N PRO A 27 9.51 -7.30 -24.67
CA PRO A 27 10.49 -6.81 -25.62
C PRO A 27 10.41 -5.28 -25.76
N SER A 28 11.47 -4.57 -25.37
CA SER A 28 11.54 -3.11 -25.48
C SER A 28 11.50 -2.66 -26.95
N SER A 29 10.89 -1.50 -27.21
CA SER A 29 11.03 -0.80 -28.48
C SER A 29 12.39 -0.09 -28.56
N SER A 30 12.69 0.65 -29.65
CA SER A 30 13.96 1.38 -29.75
C SER A 30 14.15 2.38 -28.59
N ASN A 31 13.08 3.04 -28.15
CA ASN A 31 13.11 4.17 -27.21
C ASN A 31 12.34 3.95 -25.91
N THR A 32 11.63 2.83 -25.76
CA THR A 32 10.73 2.59 -24.63
C THR A 32 10.93 1.20 -24.06
N ASP A 33 11.04 1.11 -22.74
CA ASP A 33 10.92 -0.14 -21.98
C ASP A 33 9.45 -0.38 -21.65
N ILE A 34 8.98 -1.60 -21.89
CA ILE A 34 7.57 -1.97 -21.76
C ILE A 34 7.44 -3.08 -20.72
N TYR A 35 6.45 -2.94 -19.85
CA TYR A 35 6.21 -3.82 -18.72
C TYR A 35 4.76 -4.26 -18.70
N ASN A 36 4.53 -5.57 -18.71
CA ASN A 36 3.20 -6.14 -18.54
C ASN A 36 2.88 -6.22 -17.04
N LEU A 37 1.79 -5.57 -16.62
CA LEU A 37 1.35 -5.49 -15.23
C LEU A 37 0.24 -6.50 -14.89
N GLU A 38 -0.11 -7.36 -15.84
CA GLU A 38 -1.15 -8.39 -15.73
C GLU A 38 -0.66 -9.77 -16.15
N ASN A 39 -1.32 -10.83 -15.70
CA ASN A 39 -1.16 -12.18 -16.22
C ASN A 39 -2.32 -12.50 -17.17
N LYS A 40 -2.01 -12.82 -18.44
CA LYS A 40 -2.98 -13.21 -19.47
C LYS A 40 -2.94 -14.71 -19.76
N PHE A 41 -4.11 -15.30 -20.00
CA PHE A 41 -4.27 -16.73 -20.26
C PHE A 41 -5.19 -16.98 -21.44
N SER A 42 -4.84 -17.97 -22.26
CA SER A 42 -5.78 -18.59 -23.18
C SER A 42 -6.66 -19.56 -22.39
N VAL A 43 -7.97 -19.33 -22.41
CA VAL A 43 -8.95 -20.17 -21.72
C VAL A 43 -10.00 -20.72 -22.68
N SER A 44 -10.63 -21.83 -22.32
CA SER A 44 -11.77 -22.37 -23.07
C SER A 44 -12.93 -21.37 -23.13
N SER A 45 -13.82 -21.51 -24.13
CA SER A 45 -15.04 -20.70 -24.20
C SER A 45 -15.84 -20.86 -22.91
N ASP A 46 -16.36 -19.75 -22.41
CA ASP A 46 -17.24 -19.71 -21.24
C ASP A 46 -16.58 -20.28 -19.94
N ALA A 47 -15.25 -20.26 -19.86
CA ALA A 47 -14.51 -20.64 -18.66
C ALA A 47 -14.99 -19.81 -17.44
N PRO A 48 -15.19 -20.43 -16.26
CA PRO A 48 -15.73 -19.71 -15.10
C PRO A 48 -14.74 -18.66 -14.59
N VAL A 49 -15.25 -17.47 -14.25
CA VAL A 49 -14.48 -16.46 -13.51
C VAL A 49 -14.82 -16.63 -12.04
N ILE A 50 -13.81 -16.85 -11.19
CA ILE A 50 -13.98 -17.15 -9.77
C ILE A 50 -13.40 -16.02 -8.92
N ALA A 51 -14.17 -15.54 -7.95
CA ALA A 51 -13.72 -14.57 -6.97
C ALA A 51 -12.58 -15.17 -6.11
N ILE A 52 -11.38 -14.57 -6.18
CA ILE A 52 -10.17 -15.06 -5.48
C ILE A 52 -10.36 -14.99 -3.97
N THR A 53 -11.10 -13.99 -3.49
CA THR A 53 -11.39 -13.74 -2.08
C THR A 53 -12.78 -13.14 -1.94
N LYS A 54 -13.27 -13.04 -0.69
CA LYS A 54 -14.48 -12.29 -0.38
C LYS A 54 -14.24 -10.80 -0.60
N GLY A 55 -15.11 -10.14 -1.35
CA GLY A 55 -14.90 -8.76 -1.73
C GLY A 55 -16.12 -8.07 -2.30
N ILE A 56 -16.00 -6.76 -2.45
CA ILE A 56 -16.94 -5.91 -3.16
C ILE A 56 -16.56 -5.92 -4.64
N ILE A 57 -17.53 -6.12 -5.53
CA ILE A 57 -17.29 -6.23 -6.97
C ILE A 57 -17.98 -5.13 -7.77
N ILE A 58 -17.28 -4.62 -8.78
CA ILE A 58 -17.81 -3.71 -9.80
C ILE A 58 -17.39 -4.17 -11.19
N PHE A 59 -18.29 -4.04 -12.17
CA PHE A 59 -18.06 -4.35 -13.57
C PHE A 59 -18.11 -3.09 -14.43
N ILE A 60 -17.20 -2.99 -15.38
CA ILE A 60 -17.05 -1.88 -16.31
C ILE A 60 -16.88 -2.44 -17.72
N ASN A 61 -17.42 -1.75 -18.74
CA ASN A 61 -17.24 -2.18 -20.13
C ASN A 61 -15.78 -2.06 -20.56
N ASP A 62 -15.30 -3.05 -21.31
CA ASP A 62 -14.05 -2.93 -22.05
C ASP A 62 -14.17 -1.78 -23.07
N GLU A 63 -13.13 -0.94 -23.15
CA GLU A 63 -13.16 0.24 -24.02
C GLU A 63 -13.14 -0.08 -25.52
N ASN A 64 -12.60 -1.24 -25.91
CA ASN A 64 -12.41 -1.65 -27.28
C ASN A 64 -13.40 -2.74 -27.72
N ASN A 65 -14.15 -3.33 -26.79
CA ASN A 65 -15.13 -4.38 -27.08
C ASN A 65 -16.36 -4.32 -26.16
N SER A 66 -17.50 -3.85 -26.69
CA SER A 66 -18.75 -3.71 -25.94
C SER A 66 -19.37 -5.03 -25.46
N GLU A 67 -18.91 -6.17 -26.00
CA GLU A 67 -19.35 -7.51 -25.60
C GLU A 67 -18.57 -8.05 -24.40
N LEU A 68 -17.54 -7.32 -23.94
CA LEU A 68 -16.70 -7.68 -22.81
C LEU A 68 -16.88 -6.71 -21.64
N LEU A 69 -16.76 -7.28 -20.45
CA LEU A 69 -16.67 -6.57 -19.18
C LEU A 69 -15.32 -6.89 -18.54
N ASN A 70 -14.82 -5.92 -17.80
CA ASN A 70 -13.74 -6.07 -16.84
C ASN A 70 -14.31 -5.86 -15.45
N ALA A 71 -13.81 -6.58 -14.44
CA ALA A 71 -14.29 -6.49 -13.08
C ALA A 71 -13.15 -6.12 -12.12
N ALA A 72 -13.43 -5.25 -11.15
CA ALA A 72 -12.57 -5.03 -10.00
C ALA A 72 -13.22 -5.66 -8.76
N LEU A 73 -12.46 -6.49 -8.05
CA LEU A 73 -12.84 -7.12 -6.80
C LEU A 73 -11.97 -6.52 -5.68
N ILE A 74 -12.60 -5.71 -4.83
CA ILE A 74 -11.97 -5.09 -3.66
C ILE A 74 -12.14 -6.03 -2.45
N PRO A 75 -11.06 -6.61 -1.90
CA PRO A 75 -11.17 -7.49 -0.75
C PRO A 75 -11.76 -6.79 0.47
N ILE A 76 -12.65 -7.46 1.20
CA ILE A 76 -13.10 -6.96 2.52
C ILE A 76 -11.95 -7.02 3.53
N ASN A 77 -11.05 -8.00 3.38
CA ASN A 77 -9.77 -8.01 4.09
C ASN A 77 -8.66 -7.76 3.09
N SER A 78 -8.07 -6.56 3.15
CA SER A 78 -6.97 -6.15 2.28
C SER A 78 -5.71 -6.99 2.51
N TYR A 79 -5.49 -7.55 3.69
CA TYR A 79 -4.30 -8.36 3.96
C TYR A 79 -4.49 -9.83 3.59
N THR A 80 -3.87 -10.26 2.49
CA THR A 80 -3.87 -11.66 2.04
C THR A 80 -2.45 -12.17 1.87
N ALA A 81 -2.10 -13.24 2.59
CA ALA A 81 -0.75 -13.81 2.60
C ALA A 81 0.35 -12.75 2.82
N GLY A 82 0.16 -11.86 3.78
CA GLY A 82 1.10 -10.79 4.11
C GLY A 82 1.14 -9.62 3.12
N PHE A 83 0.36 -9.64 2.04
CA PHE A 83 0.26 -8.50 1.12
C PHE A 83 -0.92 -7.61 1.45
N PRO A 84 -0.75 -6.27 1.44
CA PRO A 84 -1.86 -5.33 1.44
C PRO A 84 -2.45 -5.23 0.03
N ILE A 85 -3.36 -6.14 -0.31
CA ILE A 85 -4.07 -6.15 -1.59
C ILE A 85 -5.14 -5.06 -1.57
N LYS A 86 -5.06 -4.15 -2.53
CA LYS A 86 -6.06 -3.11 -2.77
C LYS A 86 -7.23 -3.66 -3.58
N LEU A 87 -6.95 -4.33 -4.69
CA LEU A 87 -7.97 -5.00 -5.52
C LEU A 87 -7.39 -6.06 -6.46
N PHE A 88 -8.27 -6.95 -6.95
CA PHE A 88 -8.00 -7.83 -8.08
C PHE A 88 -8.75 -7.31 -9.31
N ILE A 89 -8.12 -7.29 -10.48
CA ILE A 89 -8.80 -6.99 -11.75
C ILE A 89 -8.92 -8.26 -12.58
N TYR A 90 -10.11 -8.49 -13.14
CA TYR A 90 -10.39 -9.53 -14.12
C TYR A 90 -10.74 -8.89 -15.46
N ARG A 91 -10.17 -9.38 -16.55
CA ARG A 91 -10.43 -8.86 -17.91
C ARG A 91 -10.94 -9.93 -18.85
N GLY A 92 -11.79 -9.52 -19.79
CA GLY A 92 -12.31 -10.41 -20.84
C GLY A 92 -13.52 -11.25 -20.42
N ILE A 93 -14.34 -10.75 -19.50
CA ILE A 93 -15.58 -11.39 -19.07
C ILE A 93 -16.67 -11.17 -20.12
N LYS A 94 -17.33 -12.23 -20.58
CA LYS A 94 -18.41 -12.16 -21.57
C LYS A 94 -19.63 -11.46 -20.99
N LYS A 95 -20.00 -10.29 -21.51
CA LYS A 95 -21.13 -9.48 -21.02
C LYS A 95 -22.45 -10.24 -21.06
N SER A 96 -22.69 -10.99 -22.12
CA SER A 96 -23.90 -11.80 -22.32
C SER A 96 -24.01 -13.02 -21.39
N SER A 97 -22.98 -13.31 -20.59
CA SER A 97 -23.06 -14.25 -19.48
C SER A 97 -23.83 -13.66 -18.29
N LEU A 98 -23.74 -12.34 -18.07
CA LEU A 98 -24.34 -11.65 -16.92
C LEU A 98 -25.60 -10.87 -17.26
N ILE A 99 -25.62 -10.22 -18.43
CA ILE A 99 -26.64 -9.24 -18.84
C ILE A 99 -27.35 -9.76 -20.09
N ASP A 100 -28.68 -9.67 -20.13
CA ASP A 100 -29.49 -9.99 -21.31
C ASP A 100 -29.58 -8.82 -22.31
N SER A 101 -30.22 -9.05 -23.47
CA SER A 101 -30.37 -8.03 -24.52
C SER A 101 -31.23 -6.83 -24.10
N ASN A 102 -32.00 -6.96 -23.02
CA ASN A 102 -32.86 -5.90 -22.47
C ASN A 102 -32.18 -5.18 -21.29
N ASN A 103 -30.89 -5.39 -21.08
CA ASN A 103 -30.09 -4.79 -20.01
C ASN A 103 -30.50 -5.21 -18.59
N PHE A 104 -31.12 -6.39 -18.46
CA PHE A 104 -31.41 -7.02 -17.16
C PHE A 104 -30.38 -8.10 -16.82
N ILE A 105 -30.23 -8.36 -15.52
CA ILE A 105 -29.39 -9.45 -15.02
C ILE A 105 -30.05 -10.79 -15.37
N LYS A 106 -29.25 -11.71 -15.90
CA LYS A 106 -29.69 -13.07 -16.23
C LYS A 106 -29.92 -13.90 -14.97
N VAL A 107 -30.74 -14.94 -15.11
CA VAL A 107 -30.90 -15.96 -14.07
C VAL A 107 -29.87 -17.05 -14.29
N SER A 108 -29.25 -17.56 -13.22
CA SER A 108 -28.30 -18.68 -13.33
C SER A 108 -29.00 -19.92 -13.89
N ASP A 109 -28.35 -20.59 -14.86
CA ASP A 109 -28.77 -21.88 -15.39
C ASP A 109 -27.85 -23.02 -14.89
N SER A 110 -28.00 -24.23 -15.45
CA SER A 110 -27.19 -25.40 -15.08
C SER A 110 -25.71 -25.31 -15.46
N SER A 111 -25.32 -24.32 -16.27
CA SER A 111 -23.93 -24.07 -16.67
C SER A 111 -23.17 -23.16 -15.70
N TRP A 112 -23.80 -22.78 -14.58
CA TRP A 112 -23.19 -22.02 -13.49
C TRP A 112 -22.95 -22.91 -12.26
N SER A 113 -21.93 -22.57 -11.49
CA SER A 113 -21.68 -23.19 -10.18
C SER A 113 -22.88 -23.01 -9.23
N SER A 114 -22.94 -23.85 -8.20
CA SER A 114 -23.96 -23.75 -7.15
C SER A 114 -23.93 -22.39 -6.43
N SER A 115 -22.74 -21.86 -6.17
CA SER A 115 -22.49 -20.53 -5.60
C SER A 115 -22.05 -19.55 -6.68
N ASN A 116 -22.88 -18.55 -7.00
CA ASN A 116 -22.61 -17.60 -8.09
C ASN A 116 -23.35 -16.27 -7.92
N ILE A 117 -22.77 -15.24 -8.55
CA ILE A 117 -23.22 -13.86 -8.46
C ILE A 117 -24.67 -13.63 -8.92
N LEU A 118 -25.16 -14.38 -9.92
CA LEU A 118 -26.52 -14.20 -10.43
C LEU A 118 -27.57 -14.64 -9.41
N LYS A 119 -27.25 -15.67 -8.60
CA LYS A 119 -28.12 -16.10 -7.50
C LYS A 119 -28.15 -15.08 -6.36
N ASP A 120 -27.01 -14.47 -6.04
CA ASP A 120 -26.94 -13.45 -4.99
C ASP A 120 -27.70 -12.19 -5.38
N ILE A 121 -27.53 -11.72 -6.62
CA ILE A 121 -28.29 -10.59 -7.15
C ILE A 121 -29.78 -10.91 -7.16
N LYS A 122 -30.18 -12.10 -7.63
CA LYS A 122 -31.58 -12.51 -7.61
C LYS A 122 -32.15 -12.52 -6.19
N LYS A 123 -31.41 -13.07 -5.23
CA LYS A 123 -31.84 -13.13 -3.82
C LYS A 123 -32.00 -11.73 -3.22
N ILE A 124 -31.12 -10.79 -3.53
CA ILE A 124 -31.24 -9.40 -3.08
C ILE A 124 -32.44 -8.73 -3.76
N GLN A 125 -32.60 -8.89 -5.07
CA GLN A 125 -33.72 -8.31 -5.81
C GLN A 125 -35.08 -8.86 -5.34
N ASP A 126 -35.19 -10.17 -5.10
CA ASP A 126 -36.41 -10.79 -4.59
C ASP A 126 -36.79 -10.18 -3.22
N LYS A 127 -35.81 -9.96 -2.33
CA LYS A 127 -36.05 -9.26 -1.04
C LYS A 127 -36.53 -7.82 -1.22
N ILE A 128 -35.96 -7.09 -2.18
CA ILE A 128 -36.41 -5.72 -2.51
C ILE A 128 -37.85 -5.76 -2.99
N ASN A 129 -38.16 -6.64 -3.94
CA ASN A 129 -39.50 -6.82 -4.52
C ASN A 129 -40.55 -7.14 -3.44
N ASP A 130 -40.21 -8.02 -2.51
CA ASP A 130 -41.08 -8.38 -1.38
C ASP A 130 -41.31 -7.18 -0.45
N ALA A 131 -40.27 -6.38 -0.17
CA ALA A 131 -40.37 -5.21 0.70
C ALA A 131 -41.21 -4.07 0.09
N VAL A 132 -41.18 -3.88 -1.24
CA VAL A 132 -41.93 -2.82 -1.94
C VAL A 132 -43.25 -3.31 -2.57
N GLY A 133 -43.57 -4.60 -2.47
CA GLY A 133 -44.81 -5.17 -3.01
C GLY A 133 -44.86 -5.27 -4.53
N THR A 134 -43.71 -5.38 -5.21
CA THR A 134 -43.60 -5.48 -6.68
C THR A 134 -42.98 -6.81 -7.11
N PRO A 135 -43.71 -7.94 -6.99
CA PRO A 135 -43.16 -9.24 -7.34
C PRO A 135 -42.78 -9.29 -8.83
N ASN A 136 -41.66 -9.97 -9.13
CA ASN A 136 -41.12 -10.23 -10.48
C ASN A 136 -40.35 -9.08 -11.18
N VAL A 137 -40.00 -7.99 -10.49
CA VAL A 137 -39.04 -7.03 -11.06
C VAL A 137 -37.65 -7.68 -11.13
N LYS A 138 -37.04 -7.64 -12.32
CA LYS A 138 -35.66 -8.11 -12.53
C LYS A 138 -34.67 -7.01 -12.15
N ALA A 139 -33.53 -7.41 -11.61
CA ALA A 139 -32.41 -6.49 -11.40
C ALA A 139 -31.91 -5.97 -12.75
N SER A 140 -31.70 -4.65 -12.85
CA SER A 140 -31.03 -4.02 -13.99
C SER A 140 -29.52 -4.18 -13.91
N SER A 141 -28.82 -4.02 -15.02
CA SER A 141 -27.34 -4.07 -15.06
C SER A 141 -26.65 -3.00 -14.21
N SER A 142 -27.37 -1.97 -13.76
CA SER A 142 -26.83 -0.94 -12.88
C SER A 142 -26.39 -1.46 -11.51
N CYS A 143 -26.92 -2.61 -11.06
CA CYS A 143 -26.45 -3.25 -9.82
C CYS A 143 -25.01 -3.80 -9.92
N LEU A 144 -24.48 -3.94 -11.14
CA LEU A 144 -23.10 -4.34 -11.39
C LEU A 144 -22.14 -3.13 -11.51
N GLY A 145 -22.65 -1.89 -11.54
CA GLY A 145 -21.83 -0.68 -11.69
C GLY A 145 -21.43 -0.34 -13.14
N VAL A 146 -22.00 -1.02 -14.13
CA VAL A 146 -21.68 -0.84 -15.56
C VAL A 146 -21.92 0.60 -16.05
N GLN A 147 -22.86 1.32 -15.43
CA GLN A 147 -23.17 2.73 -15.70
C GLN A 147 -21.98 3.66 -15.49
N TYR A 148 -21.01 3.29 -14.64
CA TYR A 148 -19.83 4.11 -14.34
C TYR A 148 -18.74 4.00 -15.40
N SER A 149 -18.95 3.24 -16.49
CA SER A 149 -17.96 3.08 -17.57
C SER A 149 -17.56 4.41 -18.23
N SER A 150 -18.42 5.43 -18.20
CA SER A 150 -18.12 6.76 -18.73
C SER A 150 -17.21 7.59 -17.80
N ASN A 151 -17.08 7.23 -16.53
CA ASN A 151 -16.42 8.03 -15.50
C ASN A 151 -14.91 7.74 -15.45
N VAL A 152 -14.24 7.85 -16.59
CA VAL A 152 -12.85 7.38 -16.79
C VAL A 152 -11.84 7.93 -15.81
N ASN A 153 -12.03 9.17 -15.34
CA ASN A 153 -11.10 9.87 -14.46
C ASN A 153 -11.37 9.59 -12.97
N SER A 154 -12.50 8.96 -12.63
CA SER A 154 -12.85 8.62 -11.25
C SER A 154 -12.01 7.46 -10.74
N TYR A 155 -11.66 7.51 -9.46
CA TYR A 155 -11.03 6.38 -8.78
C TYR A 155 -12.04 5.24 -8.63
N ILE A 156 -11.60 3.98 -8.78
CA ILE A 156 -12.49 2.83 -8.65
C ILE A 156 -13.15 2.81 -7.26
N GLU A 157 -12.36 3.11 -6.22
CA GLU A 157 -12.82 3.14 -4.84
C GLU A 157 -13.85 4.23 -4.58
N SER A 158 -13.71 5.42 -5.17
CA SER A 158 -14.71 6.49 -5.02
C SER A 158 -16.10 6.08 -5.51
N ILE A 159 -16.18 5.21 -6.52
CA ILE A 159 -17.48 4.70 -6.98
C ILE A 159 -18.13 3.77 -5.96
N ILE A 160 -17.32 3.05 -5.19
CA ILE A 160 -17.80 2.06 -4.22
C ILE A 160 -18.11 2.71 -2.86
N PHE A 161 -17.27 3.64 -2.42
CA PHE A 161 -17.34 4.21 -1.07
C PHE A 161 -17.95 5.61 -1.01
N ASP A 162 -17.93 6.39 -2.10
CA ASP A 162 -18.46 7.77 -2.09
C ASP A 162 -19.87 7.85 -2.70
N ASN A 163 -20.17 7.07 -3.75
CA ASN A 163 -21.46 7.06 -4.45
C ASN A 163 -22.49 6.08 -3.85
N THR A 164 -22.72 6.16 -2.53
CA THR A 164 -23.54 5.18 -1.79
C THR A 164 -25.06 5.33 -1.99
N ASP A 165 -25.52 6.49 -2.45
CA ASP A 165 -26.96 6.80 -2.37
C ASP A 165 -27.76 6.19 -3.53
N ASP A 166 -27.15 6.08 -4.72
CA ASP A 166 -27.78 5.52 -5.94
C ASP A 166 -27.22 4.15 -6.35
N PHE A 167 -26.13 3.70 -5.72
CA PHE A 167 -25.47 2.43 -6.06
C PHE A 167 -25.06 1.67 -4.80
N ASN A 168 -25.59 0.45 -4.69
CA ASN A 168 -25.25 -0.48 -3.63
C ASN A 168 -24.34 -1.57 -4.21
N PRO A 169 -23.02 -1.49 -4.01
CA PRO A 169 -22.10 -2.43 -4.62
C PRO A 169 -22.27 -3.82 -4.02
N LEU A 170 -22.11 -4.85 -4.84
CA LEU A 170 -22.35 -6.24 -4.44
C LEU A 170 -21.15 -6.82 -3.69
N ILE A 171 -21.41 -7.50 -2.58
CA ILE A 171 -20.43 -8.34 -1.90
C ILE A 171 -20.58 -9.78 -2.42
N VAL A 172 -19.47 -10.37 -2.87
CA VAL A 172 -19.37 -11.77 -3.27
C VAL A 172 -18.47 -12.54 -2.30
N GLU A 173 -18.75 -13.81 -2.08
CA GLU A 173 -17.89 -14.70 -1.30
C GLU A 173 -16.72 -15.19 -2.15
N GLY A 174 -15.60 -15.50 -1.48
CA GLY A 174 -14.48 -16.16 -2.17
C GLY A 174 -14.93 -17.53 -2.70
N GLY A 175 -14.64 -17.80 -3.97
CA GLY A 175 -15.05 -19.02 -4.67
C GLY A 175 -16.36 -18.89 -5.45
N ASP A 176 -17.09 -17.78 -5.33
CA ASP A 176 -18.26 -17.55 -6.17
C ASP A 176 -17.87 -17.39 -7.62
N GLN A 177 -18.68 -17.98 -8.51
CA GLN A 177 -18.57 -17.68 -9.94
C GLN A 177 -19.17 -16.30 -10.20
N ILE A 178 -18.32 -15.38 -10.61
CA ILE A 178 -18.65 -13.96 -10.85
C ILE A 178 -18.84 -13.63 -12.34
N GLY A 179 -18.64 -14.61 -13.22
CA GLY A 179 -18.75 -14.41 -14.65
C GLY A 179 -18.30 -15.63 -15.44
N LYS A 180 -18.21 -15.44 -16.76
CA LYS A 180 -17.59 -16.38 -17.69
C LYS A 180 -16.63 -15.61 -18.58
N PHE A 181 -15.39 -16.06 -18.69
CA PHE A 181 -14.48 -15.52 -19.68
C PHE A 181 -15.00 -15.85 -21.08
N GLN A 182 -14.82 -14.92 -22.02
CA GLN A 182 -15.17 -15.17 -23.41
C GLN A 182 -14.38 -16.36 -23.98
N GLY A 183 -13.08 -16.43 -23.67
CA GLY A 183 -12.18 -17.50 -24.09
C GLY A 183 -11.98 -17.59 -25.61
N GLN A 184 -11.30 -18.65 -26.05
CA GLN A 184 -10.92 -18.94 -27.44
C GLN A 184 -10.09 -17.83 -28.10
N ASN A 185 -10.76 -16.79 -28.61
CA ASN A 185 -10.17 -15.66 -29.34
C ASN A 185 -9.87 -14.46 -28.43
N ALA A 186 -10.36 -14.47 -27.20
CA ALA A 186 -10.09 -13.45 -26.19
C ALA A 186 -9.26 -14.05 -25.04
N LEU A 187 -8.22 -13.32 -24.62
CA LEU A 187 -7.41 -13.68 -23.46
C LEU A 187 -8.14 -13.29 -22.18
N ALA A 188 -8.06 -14.15 -21.17
CA ALA A 188 -8.46 -13.83 -19.80
C ALA A 188 -7.30 -13.14 -19.10
N GLY A 189 -7.51 -11.91 -18.62
CA GLY A 189 -6.50 -11.13 -17.88
C GLY A 189 -6.80 -11.13 -16.39
N VAL A 190 -5.75 -11.21 -15.56
CA VAL A 190 -5.85 -11.06 -14.10
C VAL A 190 -4.72 -10.19 -13.59
N GLU A 191 -5.05 -9.19 -12.78
CA GLU A 191 -4.11 -8.31 -12.10
C GLU A 191 -4.30 -8.41 -10.59
N VAL A 192 -3.19 -8.35 -9.85
CA VAL A 192 -3.17 -8.22 -8.40
C VAL A 192 -2.59 -6.85 -8.06
N VAL A 193 -3.43 -5.95 -7.53
CA VAL A 193 -3.06 -4.57 -7.22
C VAL A 193 -2.84 -4.42 -5.71
N MET A 194 -1.66 -3.96 -5.32
CA MET A 194 -1.28 -3.67 -3.94
C MET A 194 -1.63 -2.22 -3.54
N ASP A 195 -1.85 -2.02 -2.25
CA ASP A 195 -2.01 -0.70 -1.66
C ASP A 195 -0.65 0.01 -1.61
N LYS A 196 -0.46 1.00 -2.47
CA LYS A 196 0.75 1.80 -2.58
C LYS A 196 0.39 3.28 -2.46
N ILE A 197 1.10 4.01 -1.63
CA ILE A 197 0.94 5.46 -1.56
C ILE A 197 1.22 6.10 -2.91
N GLY A 198 0.29 6.96 -3.28
CA GLY A 198 0.31 7.73 -4.52
C GLY A 198 -0.04 6.94 -5.77
N TYR A 199 -0.59 5.74 -5.60
CA TYR A 199 -1.16 4.97 -6.68
C TYR A 199 -2.59 4.55 -6.34
N ASP A 200 -3.56 5.19 -7.00
CA ASP A 200 -4.98 4.86 -6.89
C ASP A 200 -5.54 4.52 -8.27
N PRO A 201 -5.98 3.27 -8.50
CA PRO A 201 -6.45 2.84 -9.81
C PRO A 201 -7.75 3.57 -10.17
N LYS A 202 -7.75 4.16 -11.37
CA LYS A 202 -8.91 4.83 -11.97
C LYS A 202 -9.71 3.87 -12.85
N ILE A 203 -10.96 4.23 -13.11
CA ILE A 203 -11.84 3.48 -14.03
C ILE A 203 -11.20 3.31 -15.40
N ASN A 204 -10.44 4.29 -15.88
CA ASN A 204 -9.71 4.17 -17.14
C ASN A 204 -8.84 2.91 -17.20
N ILE A 205 -8.11 2.58 -16.13
CA ILE A 205 -7.26 1.39 -16.08
C ILE A 205 -8.12 0.13 -16.12
N LEU A 206 -9.25 0.11 -15.41
CA LEU A 206 -10.18 -1.02 -15.41
C LEU A 206 -10.83 -1.23 -16.80
N ARG A 207 -11.01 -0.19 -17.61
CA ARG A 207 -11.58 -0.30 -18.97
C ARG A 207 -10.65 -0.89 -20.02
N LYS A 208 -9.33 -0.75 -19.83
CA LYS A 208 -8.36 -1.18 -20.83
C LYS A 208 -8.48 -2.66 -21.15
N LYS A 209 -8.18 -3.04 -22.40
CA LYS A 209 -8.08 -4.45 -22.79
C LYS A 209 -6.86 -5.13 -22.14
N ASN A 210 -5.78 -4.38 -21.99
CA ASN A 210 -4.51 -4.81 -21.44
C ASN A 210 -3.90 -3.72 -20.56
N HIS A 211 -3.09 -4.11 -19.58
CA HIS A 211 -2.36 -3.16 -18.76
C HIS A 211 -0.85 -3.30 -18.91
N THR A 212 -0.24 -2.32 -19.59
CA THR A 212 1.21 -2.18 -19.71
C THR A 212 1.65 -0.82 -19.19
N LEU A 213 2.80 -0.82 -18.50
CA LEU A 213 3.55 0.39 -18.18
C LEU A 213 4.64 0.60 -19.22
N GLU A 214 4.71 1.81 -19.76
CA GLU A 214 5.71 2.23 -20.74
C GLU A 214 6.59 3.32 -20.12
N VAL A 215 7.90 3.07 -20.09
CA VAL A 215 8.89 4.01 -19.57
C VAL A 215 9.88 4.33 -20.68
N SER A 216 10.11 5.61 -20.95
CA SER A 216 11.16 6.03 -21.89
C SER A 216 12.51 5.52 -21.41
N LYS A 217 13.30 4.91 -22.31
CA LYS A 217 14.62 4.38 -21.95
C LYS A 217 15.50 5.48 -21.37
N LEU A 218 16.23 5.12 -20.31
CA LEU A 218 17.25 5.98 -19.73
C LEU A 218 18.34 6.27 -20.78
N VAL A 219 18.49 7.54 -21.15
CA VAL A 219 19.58 8.02 -21.99
C VAL A 219 20.53 8.83 -21.11
N VAL A 220 21.72 8.29 -20.88
CA VAL A 220 22.81 8.99 -20.16
C VAL A 220 23.97 9.17 -21.12
N GLN A 221 24.37 10.41 -21.36
CA GLN A 221 25.50 10.73 -22.23
C GLN A 221 26.80 10.70 -21.42
N SER A 222 27.89 10.27 -22.05
CA SER A 222 29.21 10.26 -21.39
C SER A 222 29.68 11.66 -20.97
N ALA A 223 29.23 12.69 -21.68
CA ALA A 223 29.52 14.10 -21.42
C ALA A 223 28.68 14.72 -20.29
N ASP A 224 27.65 14.04 -19.80
CA ASP A 224 26.84 14.53 -18.68
C ASP A 224 27.68 14.65 -17.40
N SER A 225 27.44 15.68 -16.60
CA SER A 225 27.99 15.76 -15.24
C SER A 225 27.43 14.63 -14.37
N GLU A 226 28.18 14.16 -13.37
CA GLU A 226 27.70 13.10 -12.46
C GLU A 226 26.39 13.48 -11.77
N GLU A 227 26.20 14.78 -11.47
CA GLU A 227 24.94 15.32 -10.97
C GLU A 227 23.77 15.10 -11.96
N ASN A 228 23.98 15.40 -13.25
CA ASN A 228 22.94 15.20 -14.26
C ASN A 228 22.65 13.72 -14.48
N LYS A 229 23.68 12.87 -14.50
CA LYS A 229 23.52 11.40 -14.59
C LYS A 229 22.66 10.88 -13.44
N LEU A 230 22.89 11.36 -12.22
CA LEU A 230 22.14 10.97 -11.04
C LEU A 230 20.67 11.43 -11.12
N LYS A 231 20.41 12.67 -11.55
CA LYS A 231 19.04 13.18 -11.76
C LYS A 231 18.27 12.34 -12.79
N LEU A 232 18.89 12.03 -13.94
CA LEU A 232 18.27 11.21 -14.98
C LEU A 232 17.96 9.78 -14.49
N ARG A 233 18.88 9.16 -13.74
CA ARG A 233 18.67 7.84 -13.13
C ARG A 233 17.55 7.86 -12.09
N PHE A 234 17.48 8.91 -11.27
CA PHE A 234 16.43 9.09 -10.27
C PHE A 234 15.05 9.20 -10.92
N GLN A 235 14.92 10.01 -11.99
CA GLN A 235 13.67 10.12 -12.74
C GLN A 235 13.24 8.81 -13.41
N ASP A 236 14.21 8.08 -13.96
CA ASP A 236 13.93 6.75 -14.53
C ASP A 236 13.42 5.77 -13.46
N ARG A 237 13.98 5.80 -12.25
CA ARG A 237 13.46 5.00 -11.12
C ARG A 237 12.06 5.42 -10.71
N ASP A 238 11.82 6.71 -10.49
CA ASP A 238 10.50 7.24 -10.09
C ASP A 238 9.39 6.82 -11.07
N ARG A 239 9.65 6.91 -12.38
CA ARG A 239 8.69 6.45 -13.41
C ARG A 239 8.41 4.94 -13.35
N ARG A 240 9.37 4.14 -12.86
CA ARG A 240 9.21 2.69 -12.70
C ARG A 240 8.53 2.31 -11.38
N GLU A 241 8.43 3.21 -10.40
CA GLU A 241 7.83 2.91 -9.09
C GLU A 241 6.35 2.49 -9.18
N GLU A 242 5.65 2.75 -10.29
CA GLU A 242 4.29 2.24 -10.50
C GLU A 242 4.23 0.70 -10.47
N ILE A 243 5.28 0.00 -10.94
CA ILE A 243 5.37 -1.47 -10.92
C ILE A 243 5.16 -2.04 -9.52
N LEU A 244 5.57 -1.29 -8.50
CA LEU A 244 5.46 -1.69 -7.11
C LEU A 244 4.02 -1.72 -6.56
N ALA A 245 3.06 -1.19 -7.31
CA ALA A 245 1.63 -1.35 -7.01
C ALA A 245 1.06 -2.67 -7.57
N TYR A 246 1.87 -3.49 -8.24
CA TYR A 246 1.43 -4.69 -8.93
C TYR A 246 2.21 -5.94 -8.50
N LEU A 247 1.53 -7.08 -8.52
CA LEU A 247 2.07 -8.37 -8.12
C LEU A 247 1.78 -9.44 -9.20
N ASP A 248 2.79 -10.24 -9.53
CA ASP A 248 2.63 -11.43 -10.37
C ASP A 248 1.66 -12.42 -9.70
N LEU A 249 0.61 -12.83 -10.42
CA LEU A 249 -0.35 -13.80 -9.92
C LEU A 249 0.29 -15.16 -9.56
N ALA A 250 1.31 -15.58 -10.31
CA ALA A 250 2.06 -16.80 -9.99
C ALA A 250 2.75 -16.69 -8.62
N ALA A 251 3.35 -15.52 -8.36
CA ALA A 251 4.08 -15.25 -7.14
C ALA A 251 3.13 -15.05 -5.96
N PHE A 252 1.97 -14.42 -6.15
CA PHE A 252 0.90 -14.32 -5.15
C PHE A 252 0.49 -15.71 -4.65
N TYR A 253 0.10 -16.61 -5.55
CA TYR A 253 -0.25 -17.99 -5.16
C TYR A 253 0.94 -18.75 -4.58
N GLY A 254 2.14 -18.53 -5.12
CA GLY A 254 3.36 -19.09 -4.58
C GLY A 254 3.64 -18.69 -3.15
N THR A 255 3.44 -17.42 -2.80
CA THR A 255 3.54 -16.92 -1.44
C THR A 255 2.45 -17.49 -0.53
N CYS A 256 1.21 -17.63 -1.02
CA CYS A 256 0.16 -18.32 -0.28
C CYS A 256 0.62 -19.73 0.12
N LYS A 257 1.19 -20.49 -0.83
CA LYS A 257 1.72 -21.83 -0.56
C LYS A 257 2.88 -21.80 0.45
N ASN A 258 3.84 -20.89 0.29
CA ASN A 258 4.97 -20.72 1.21
C ASN A 258 4.51 -20.42 2.65
N GLN A 259 3.45 -19.62 2.80
CA GLN A 259 2.83 -19.28 4.08
C GLN A 259 1.80 -20.29 4.58
N LYS A 260 1.60 -21.41 3.87
CA LYS A 260 0.60 -22.44 4.19
C LYS A 260 -0.85 -21.91 4.18
N VAL A 261 -1.12 -20.86 3.41
CA VAL A 261 -2.48 -20.40 3.08
C VAL A 261 -3.05 -21.34 2.01
N SER A 262 -4.20 -21.96 2.29
CA SER A 262 -4.83 -22.89 1.35
C SER A 262 -5.39 -22.14 0.14
N ILE A 263 -4.98 -22.58 -1.05
CA ILE A 263 -5.58 -22.18 -2.33
C ILE A 263 -6.60 -23.25 -2.70
N LYS A 264 -7.85 -22.85 -2.92
CA LYS A 264 -8.95 -23.73 -3.31
C LYS A 264 -9.11 -23.75 -4.84
N GLY A 265 -9.55 -24.89 -5.36
CA GLY A 265 -9.75 -25.09 -6.80
C GLY A 265 -8.46 -25.39 -7.58
N VAL A 266 -7.37 -25.80 -6.91
CA VAL A 266 -6.10 -26.17 -7.56
C VAL A 266 -5.58 -27.53 -7.11
N ASN A 267 -4.79 -28.18 -7.97
CA ASN A 267 -3.92 -29.31 -7.61
C ASN A 267 -2.50 -28.83 -7.26
N GLU A 268 -1.57 -29.75 -6.96
CA GLU A 268 -0.19 -29.38 -6.58
C GLU A 268 0.63 -28.76 -7.73
N ASN A 269 0.22 -28.98 -8.98
CA ASN A 269 0.92 -28.58 -10.21
C ASN A 269 0.36 -27.30 -10.85
N PHE A 270 -0.51 -26.57 -10.16
CA PHE A 270 -1.20 -25.40 -10.73
C PHE A 270 -0.28 -24.31 -11.31
N LEU A 271 0.96 -24.21 -10.84
CA LEU A 271 1.94 -23.28 -11.40
C LEU A 271 2.40 -23.66 -12.82
N GLU A 272 2.19 -24.89 -13.29
CA GLU A 272 2.68 -25.36 -14.59
C GLU A 272 2.24 -24.45 -15.75
N LYS A 273 1.01 -23.92 -15.62
CA LYS A 273 0.36 -23.02 -16.58
C LYS A 273 0.95 -21.61 -16.61
N PHE A 274 1.73 -21.22 -15.61
CA PHE A 274 2.37 -19.90 -15.53
C PHE A 274 3.75 -19.91 -16.17
N TYR A 275 4.09 -18.82 -16.83
CA TYR A 275 5.43 -18.60 -17.37
C TYR A 275 6.44 -18.38 -16.22
N ASN A 276 6.08 -17.53 -15.27
CA ASN A 276 6.92 -17.15 -14.12
C ASN A 276 6.91 -18.16 -12.96
N LYS A 277 6.61 -19.44 -13.24
CA LYS A 277 6.52 -20.50 -12.22
C LYS A 277 7.80 -20.74 -11.43
N ASN A 278 8.95 -20.32 -11.96
CA ASN A 278 10.27 -20.47 -11.34
C ASN A 278 10.95 -19.10 -11.11
N VAL A 279 10.20 -18.12 -10.62
CA VAL A 279 10.70 -16.75 -10.37
C VAL A 279 10.43 -16.34 -8.92
N ILE A 280 11.47 -15.98 -8.18
CA ILE A 280 11.32 -15.30 -6.89
C ILE A 280 11.46 -13.80 -7.12
N TYR A 281 10.51 -13.04 -6.58
CA TYR A 281 10.57 -11.58 -6.53
C TYR A 281 10.95 -11.16 -5.11
N ILE A 282 11.98 -10.30 -4.99
CA ILE A 282 12.40 -9.70 -3.72
C ILE A 282 12.17 -8.20 -3.85
N ASP A 283 11.14 -7.73 -3.17
CA ASP A 283 10.72 -6.35 -3.11
C ASP A 283 11.12 -5.78 -1.74
N ILE A 284 12.09 -4.86 -1.74
CA ILE A 284 12.58 -4.21 -0.55
C ILE A 284 12.15 -2.74 -0.62
N ARG A 285 11.37 -2.29 0.36
CA ARG A 285 10.93 -0.91 0.49
C ARG A 285 11.76 -0.11 1.47
N ASP A 286 12.03 1.15 1.14
CA ASP A 286 12.65 2.12 2.04
C ASP A 286 11.63 2.74 3.00
N ASN A 287 12.06 3.64 3.88
CA ASN A 287 11.20 4.35 4.84
C ASN A 287 9.97 5.03 4.25
N LYS A 288 10.04 5.46 2.98
CA LYS A 288 8.97 6.21 2.30
C LYS A 288 8.10 5.32 1.41
N GLY A 289 8.37 4.01 1.37
CA GLY A 289 7.62 3.04 0.56
C GLY A 289 8.10 2.95 -0.89
N PHE A 290 9.19 3.63 -1.25
CA PHE A 290 9.86 3.47 -2.55
C PHE A 290 10.72 2.22 -2.57
N SER A 291 11.14 1.78 -3.76
CA SER A 291 12.05 0.66 -3.90
C SER A 291 13.43 0.87 -3.22
N TYR A 292 14.14 -0.23 -2.99
CA TYR A 292 15.43 -0.23 -2.30
C TYR A 292 16.43 0.74 -2.91
N ASN A 293 17.11 1.53 -2.08
CA ASN A 293 18.11 2.48 -2.54
C ASN A 293 17.60 3.49 -3.59
N HIS A 294 16.29 3.81 -3.61
CA HIS A 294 15.69 4.75 -4.56
C HIS A 294 16.46 6.10 -4.64
N PHE A 295 16.97 6.55 -3.49
CA PHE A 295 17.72 7.80 -3.33
C PHE A 295 19.25 7.68 -3.52
N PHE A 296 19.78 6.54 -3.97
CA PHE A 296 21.22 6.33 -4.27
C PHE A 296 22.17 6.58 -3.09
N LYS A 297 21.72 6.28 -1.87
CA LYS A 297 22.56 6.39 -0.66
C LYS A 297 23.54 5.21 -0.50
N GLU A 298 23.23 4.09 -1.14
CA GLU A 298 23.95 2.83 -1.02
C GLU A 298 24.27 2.24 -2.40
N SER A 299 24.89 1.06 -2.42
CA SER A 299 25.08 0.28 -3.64
C SER A 299 23.78 -0.41 -4.06
N ASP A 300 23.54 -0.53 -5.37
CA ASP A 300 22.45 -1.37 -5.90
C ASP A 300 22.81 -2.86 -5.92
N VAL A 301 24.06 -3.21 -5.60
CA VAL A 301 24.57 -4.57 -5.67
C VAL A 301 24.35 -5.29 -4.35
N LEU A 302 23.47 -6.28 -4.34
CA LEU A 302 23.19 -7.16 -3.21
C LEU A 302 23.96 -8.47 -3.35
N LYS A 303 24.16 -9.18 -2.23
CA LYS A 303 24.76 -10.52 -2.24
C LYS A 303 23.70 -11.58 -1.98
N LEU A 304 23.58 -12.53 -2.90
CA LEU A 304 22.63 -13.63 -2.84
C LEU A 304 23.36 -14.96 -2.69
N GLY A 305 23.06 -15.71 -1.63
CA GLY A 305 23.71 -16.98 -1.29
C GLY A 305 22.82 -18.20 -1.54
N PHE A 306 23.36 -19.22 -2.22
CA PHE A 306 22.73 -20.54 -2.36
C PHE A 306 23.70 -21.66 -1.99
N TYR A 307 23.16 -22.83 -1.66
CA TYR A 307 23.99 -24.03 -1.56
C TYR A 307 24.50 -24.46 -2.93
N ASP A 308 25.81 -24.73 -2.99
CA ASP A 308 26.43 -25.47 -4.09
C ASP A 308 26.25 -26.99 -3.93
N SER A 309 26.79 -27.76 -4.86
CA SER A 309 26.79 -29.23 -4.83
C SER A 309 27.58 -29.82 -3.66
N SER A 310 28.46 -29.04 -3.02
CA SER A 310 29.24 -29.42 -1.83
C SER A 310 28.56 -28.99 -0.53
N ASN A 311 27.31 -28.52 -0.58
CA ASN A 311 26.53 -28.03 0.55
C ASN A 311 27.19 -26.84 1.29
N LYS A 312 27.96 -26.02 0.56
CA LYS A 312 28.50 -24.73 1.01
C LYS A 312 27.68 -23.58 0.43
N ILE A 313 27.53 -22.49 1.19
CA ILE A 313 26.85 -21.29 0.69
C ILE A 313 27.82 -20.51 -0.19
N VAL A 314 27.45 -20.30 -1.44
CA VAL A 314 28.18 -19.48 -2.41
C VAL A 314 27.36 -18.24 -2.70
N TYR A 315 27.98 -17.07 -2.56
CA TYR A 315 27.36 -15.77 -2.79
C TYR A 315 27.66 -15.24 -4.19
N GLU A 316 26.63 -14.69 -4.83
CA GLU A 316 26.73 -13.98 -6.11
C GLU A 316 26.25 -12.53 -5.93
N ASP A 317 26.92 -11.60 -6.62
CA ASP A 317 26.55 -10.20 -6.66
C ASP A 317 25.42 -9.99 -7.68
N LEU A 318 24.33 -9.33 -7.27
CA LEU A 318 23.18 -9.05 -8.11
C LEU A 318 22.78 -7.58 -8.02
N ASN A 319 22.58 -6.95 -9.18
CA ASN A 319 22.06 -5.59 -9.25
C ASN A 319 20.53 -5.58 -9.10
N TYR A 320 20.03 -4.92 -8.06
CA TYR A 320 18.61 -4.74 -7.75
C TYR A 320 17.83 -4.18 -8.94
N TYR A 321 18.39 -3.17 -9.61
CA TYR A 321 17.77 -2.40 -10.69
C TYR A 321 18.17 -2.89 -12.09
N SER A 322 18.63 -4.14 -12.22
CA SER A 322 19.07 -4.67 -13.53
C SER A 322 17.98 -4.65 -14.60
N VAL A 323 16.70 -4.82 -14.22
CA VAL A 323 15.56 -4.89 -15.16
C VAL A 323 14.31 -4.17 -14.64
N TRP A 324 14.11 -4.16 -13.32
CA TRP A 324 12.91 -3.65 -12.64
C TRP A 324 13.27 -3.07 -11.26
N PRO A 325 12.39 -2.28 -10.62
CA PRO A 325 12.57 -1.83 -9.23
C PRO A 325 12.28 -2.96 -8.20
N ILE A 326 12.46 -4.23 -8.62
CA ILE A 326 12.26 -5.45 -7.85
C ILE A 326 13.34 -6.44 -8.30
N LEU A 327 14.06 -7.03 -7.35
CA LEU A 327 15.05 -8.05 -7.66
C LEU A 327 14.36 -9.36 -8.05
N ARG A 328 14.75 -9.95 -9.19
CA ARG A 328 14.22 -11.22 -9.70
C ARG A 328 15.29 -12.29 -9.69
N ILE A 329 14.98 -13.43 -9.07
CA ILE A 329 15.78 -14.65 -9.14
C ILE A 329 15.04 -15.62 -10.05
N ILE A 330 15.65 -16.01 -11.17
CA ILE A 330 14.98 -16.74 -12.23
C ILE A 330 15.66 -18.11 -12.41
N ASN A 331 14.85 -19.16 -12.49
CA ASN A 331 15.27 -20.51 -12.87
C ASN A 331 16.43 -21.11 -12.04
N LYS A 332 16.61 -20.70 -10.78
CA LYS A 332 17.64 -21.28 -9.91
C LYS A 332 17.25 -22.70 -9.49
N THR A 333 18.19 -23.63 -9.61
CA THR A 333 18.03 -25.02 -9.13
C THR A 333 18.50 -25.15 -7.69
N TYR A 334 17.76 -25.88 -6.85
CA TYR A 334 18.23 -26.24 -5.53
C TYR A 334 19.19 -27.44 -5.61
N ASN A 335 20.45 -27.24 -5.25
CA ASN A 335 21.46 -28.30 -5.16
C ASN A 335 21.41 -29.10 -3.84
N SER A 336 20.45 -28.78 -2.97
CA SER A 336 20.26 -29.45 -1.68
C SER A 336 18.76 -29.65 -1.39
N SER A 337 18.44 -30.41 -0.35
CA SER A 337 17.07 -30.49 0.17
C SER A 337 16.62 -29.21 0.90
N ARG A 338 17.52 -28.24 1.10
CA ARG A 338 17.22 -26.99 1.81
C ARG A 338 16.66 -25.97 0.83
N GLU A 339 15.41 -25.58 1.06
CA GLU A 339 14.65 -24.64 0.22
C GLU A 339 14.88 -23.18 0.64
N ASN A 340 16.08 -22.86 1.13
CA ASN A 340 16.42 -21.54 1.66
C ASN A 340 17.55 -20.92 0.86
N PHE A 341 17.60 -19.60 0.89
CA PHE A 341 18.69 -18.81 0.32
C PHE A 341 19.01 -17.65 1.26
N TRP A 342 20.13 -16.96 1.01
CA TRP A 342 20.63 -15.91 1.88
C TRP A 342 20.70 -14.59 1.14
N LEU A 343 20.34 -13.51 1.81
CA LEU A 343 20.40 -12.16 1.27
C LEU A 343 21.21 -11.27 2.21
N SER A 344 22.24 -10.61 1.70
CA SER A 344 22.94 -9.51 2.38
C SER A 344 22.71 -8.21 1.63
N LEU A 345 22.35 -7.17 2.38
CA LEU A 345 22.10 -5.82 1.87
C LEU A 345 23.34 -4.96 2.09
N PRO A 346 23.70 -4.06 1.17
CA PRO A 346 24.57 -2.93 1.48
C PRO A 346 24.02 -2.11 2.66
N ILE A 347 24.92 -1.54 3.45
CA ILE A 347 24.59 -0.63 4.56
C ILE A 347 25.37 0.66 4.35
N GLU A 348 24.68 1.79 4.48
CA GLU A 348 25.27 3.13 4.46
C GLU A 348 26.43 3.23 5.47
N THR A 349 27.63 3.58 4.99
CA THR A 349 28.87 3.59 5.78
C THR A 349 29.10 4.89 6.56
N THR A 350 28.10 5.76 6.70
CA THR A 350 28.36 7.20 6.95
C THR A 350 27.69 7.85 8.15
N GLU A 351 26.95 7.15 9.02
CA GLU A 351 26.41 7.78 10.23
C GLU A 351 26.57 6.88 11.46
N ILE A 352 27.44 7.31 12.40
CA ILE A 352 27.63 6.69 13.71
C ILE A 352 26.27 6.65 14.43
N GLY A 353 25.87 5.48 14.91
CA GLY A 353 24.69 5.30 15.75
C GLY A 353 23.40 4.92 15.02
N ASN A 354 23.40 4.75 13.70
CA ASN A 354 22.18 4.36 12.99
C ASN A 354 21.88 2.86 13.12
N GLN A 355 20.77 2.53 13.80
CA GLN A 355 20.23 1.17 13.76
C GLN A 355 19.43 0.96 12.49
N SER A 356 19.75 -0.09 11.72
CA SER A 356 18.89 -0.50 10.61
C SER A 356 18.18 -1.80 10.92
N LEU A 357 16.89 -1.86 10.65
CA LEU A 357 16.04 -3.03 10.80
C LEU A 357 15.47 -3.43 9.45
N LEU A 358 15.41 -4.73 9.24
CA LEU A 358 14.69 -5.34 8.14
C LEU A 358 13.48 -6.09 8.69
N TYR A 359 12.30 -5.75 8.20
CA TYR A 359 11.04 -6.43 8.48
C TYR A 359 10.52 -7.16 7.24
N SER A 360 9.87 -8.29 7.42
CA SER A 360 9.35 -9.14 6.35
C SER A 360 7.86 -9.37 6.52
N TYR A 361 7.07 -8.88 5.57
CA TYR A 361 5.61 -9.02 5.60
C TYR A 361 5.18 -10.44 5.23
N THR A 362 5.88 -11.10 4.31
CA THR A 362 5.43 -12.36 3.73
C THR A 362 6.04 -13.62 4.35
N GLN A 363 6.99 -13.50 5.26
CA GLN A 363 7.56 -14.66 5.95
C GLN A 363 8.36 -14.31 7.18
N ASN A 364 8.71 -15.32 7.97
CA ASN A 364 9.70 -15.15 9.02
C ASN A 364 11.11 -15.27 8.43
N ILE A 365 12.01 -14.44 8.95
CA ILE A 365 13.42 -14.38 8.63
C ILE A 365 14.25 -14.86 9.82
N SER A 366 15.48 -15.27 9.54
CA SER A 366 16.49 -15.61 10.54
C SER A 366 17.88 -15.32 9.95
N THR A 367 18.95 -15.52 10.70
CA THR A 367 20.32 -15.47 10.16
C THR A 367 21.02 -16.80 10.31
N THR A 368 22.30 -16.85 9.93
CA THR A 368 23.16 -18.01 10.15
C THR A 368 23.42 -18.21 11.65
N ASP A 369 23.56 -17.11 12.39
CA ASP A 369 23.93 -17.13 13.81
C ASP A 369 22.69 -17.16 14.72
N ASP A 370 21.64 -16.38 14.39
CA ASP A 370 20.34 -16.43 15.07
C ASP A 370 19.32 -17.22 14.26
N LYS A 371 18.99 -18.42 14.72
CA LYS A 371 18.01 -19.31 14.08
C LYS A 371 16.57 -19.04 14.52
N THR A 372 16.35 -18.07 15.40
CA THR A 372 15.01 -17.68 15.82
C THR A 372 14.25 -17.13 14.62
N LYS A 373 13.08 -17.70 14.35
CA LYS A 373 12.23 -17.28 13.22
C LYS A 373 11.37 -16.11 13.65
N ARG A 374 11.74 -14.89 13.26
CA ARG A 374 11.00 -13.66 13.57
C ARG A 374 10.59 -12.94 12.29
N LYS A 375 9.67 -11.98 12.39
CA LYS A 375 9.31 -11.13 11.25
C LYS A 375 10.33 -10.02 10.98
N TYR A 376 11.27 -9.78 11.91
CA TYR A 376 12.27 -8.73 11.82
C TYR A 376 13.69 -9.23 12.13
N HIS A 377 14.68 -8.45 11.73
CA HIS A 377 16.07 -8.60 12.13
C HIS A 377 16.78 -7.24 12.16
N ILE A 378 17.63 -7.01 13.16
CA ILE A 378 18.46 -5.80 13.25
C ILE A 378 19.71 -6.06 12.41
N ILE A 379 19.83 -5.37 11.28
CA ILE A 379 20.88 -5.62 10.28
C ILE A 379 22.12 -4.74 10.49
N SER A 380 22.01 -3.65 11.26
CA SER A 380 23.12 -2.90 11.86
C SER A 380 22.71 -2.35 13.22
N ASN A 381 23.64 -2.34 14.18
CA ASN A 381 23.44 -1.79 15.52
C ASN A 381 24.76 -1.23 16.07
N ASP A 382 24.95 0.08 15.94
CA ASP A 382 26.23 0.73 16.22
C ASP A 382 26.26 1.50 17.54
N PHE A 383 25.43 1.14 18.53
CA PHE A 383 25.35 1.89 19.80
C PHE A 383 26.68 1.98 20.59
N ASN A 384 27.65 1.08 20.37
CA ASN A 384 28.81 0.92 21.25
C ASN A 384 30.19 0.96 20.56
N SER A 385 30.29 1.23 19.25
CA SER A 385 31.58 1.18 18.55
C SER A 385 31.83 2.41 17.70
N ALA A 386 32.88 3.15 18.03
CA ALA A 386 33.28 4.35 17.30
C ALA A 386 33.74 4.09 15.84
N ASN A 387 33.87 2.83 15.39
CA ASN A 387 34.39 2.48 14.05
C ASN A 387 33.95 1.07 13.60
N ILE A 388 32.68 0.87 13.22
CA ILE A 388 32.29 -0.30 12.44
C ILE A 388 31.90 0.16 11.03
N ASN A 389 32.83 -0.01 10.08
CA ASN A 389 32.54 0.12 8.65
C ASN A 389 31.98 -1.22 8.14
N LEU A 390 30.68 -1.46 8.30
CA LEU A 390 30.02 -2.56 7.61
C LEU A 390 29.68 -2.13 6.19
N ASN A 391 30.38 -2.69 5.20
CA ASN A 391 30.01 -2.54 3.79
C ASN A 391 28.73 -3.33 3.43
N SER A 392 28.31 -4.28 4.28
CA SER A 392 27.14 -5.12 4.07
C SER A 392 26.58 -5.71 5.37
N SER A 393 25.28 -5.97 5.39
CA SER A 393 24.57 -6.64 6.49
C SER A 393 25.03 -8.09 6.68
N GLN A 394 24.77 -8.61 7.88
CA GLN A 394 24.72 -10.06 8.07
C GLN A 394 23.74 -10.68 7.07
N ALA A 395 24.07 -11.89 6.59
CA ALA A 395 23.25 -12.61 5.63
C ALA A 395 21.96 -13.13 6.29
N ILE A 396 20.83 -12.73 5.73
CA ILE A 396 19.50 -13.07 6.19
C ILE A 396 19.00 -14.27 5.41
N LYS A 397 18.59 -15.29 6.14
CA LYS A 397 18.03 -16.51 5.59
C LYS A 397 16.55 -16.29 5.25
N LEU A 398 16.22 -16.50 3.98
CA LEU A 398 14.88 -16.45 3.43
C LEU A 398 14.45 -17.86 3.02
N ASN A 399 13.20 -18.22 3.33
CA ASN A 399 12.65 -19.51 2.94
C ASN A 399 11.93 -19.37 1.59
N ASN A 400 11.90 -20.44 0.83
CA ASN A 400 11.03 -20.62 -0.31
C ASN A 400 10.55 -22.08 -0.32
N TRP A 401 9.85 -22.47 -1.38
CA TRP A 401 9.46 -23.84 -1.64
C TRP A 401 9.98 -24.30 -3.01
N LYS A 402 10.09 -25.61 -3.17
CA LYS A 402 10.63 -26.24 -4.37
C LYS A 402 9.52 -26.62 -5.35
N TYR A 403 9.74 -26.36 -6.63
CA TYR A 403 8.89 -26.82 -7.73
C TYR A 403 9.77 -27.50 -8.79
N ASN A 404 9.62 -28.80 -9.00
CA ASN A 404 10.41 -29.59 -9.95
C ASN A 404 11.94 -29.37 -9.88
N ASN A 405 12.50 -29.44 -8.66
CA ASN A 405 13.92 -29.14 -8.39
C ASN A 405 14.39 -27.69 -8.53
N MET A 406 13.50 -26.80 -8.92
CA MET A 406 13.79 -25.38 -9.06
C MET A 406 13.16 -24.59 -7.92
N ILE A 407 13.59 -23.33 -7.79
CA ILE A 407 12.84 -22.34 -7.03
C ILE A 407 11.42 -22.27 -7.57
N ALA A 408 10.44 -22.32 -6.69
CA ALA A 408 9.07 -22.05 -7.07
C ALA A 408 8.80 -20.53 -7.06
N SER A 409 7.76 -20.13 -7.79
CA SER A 409 7.29 -18.75 -7.81
C SER A 409 6.97 -18.29 -6.39
N ASN A 410 7.43 -17.10 -6.00
CA ASN A 410 7.19 -16.53 -4.68
C ASN A 410 7.50 -15.03 -4.69
N TYR A 411 6.82 -14.27 -3.86
CA TYR A 411 7.11 -12.86 -3.63
C TYR A 411 7.46 -12.60 -2.16
N ILE A 412 8.63 -11.98 -1.96
CA ILE A 412 9.18 -11.67 -0.66
C ILE A 412 9.18 -10.16 -0.51
N LEU A 413 8.28 -9.66 0.34
CA LEU A 413 8.10 -8.24 0.62
C LEU A 413 8.80 -7.89 1.93
N LEU A 414 9.80 -7.01 1.82
CA LEU A 414 10.67 -6.57 2.89
C LEU A 414 10.58 -5.06 3.05
N LYS A 415 10.76 -4.57 4.27
CA LYS A 415 10.88 -3.15 4.60
C LYS A 415 12.18 -2.94 5.34
N LYS A 416 13.04 -2.10 4.78
CA LYS A 416 14.26 -1.65 5.42
C LYS A 416 13.99 -0.28 6.03
N SER A 417 14.14 -0.20 7.35
CA SER A 417 14.09 1.07 8.08
C SER A 417 15.39 1.34 8.77
N SER A 418 15.83 2.60 8.72
CA SER A 418 17.01 3.07 9.44
C SER A 418 16.56 4.13 10.45
N ASN A 419 16.94 3.92 11.71
CA ASN A 419 16.79 4.89 12.77
C ASN A 419 17.94 5.90 12.72
N ARG A 420 17.62 7.19 12.87
CA ARG A 420 18.60 8.23 13.18
C ARG A 420 18.47 8.52 14.66
N ASN A 421 19.56 8.46 15.41
CA ASN A 421 19.60 8.70 16.87
C ASN A 421 19.27 10.17 17.25
N ASN A 422 18.10 10.70 16.88
CA ASN A 422 17.53 11.86 17.54
C ASN A 422 16.53 11.33 18.57
N VAL A 423 17.03 11.18 19.81
CA VAL A 423 16.31 10.65 21.00
C VAL A 423 15.01 11.43 21.32
N ASN A 424 14.74 12.54 20.64
CA ASN A 424 13.62 13.44 20.87
C ASN A 424 12.63 13.55 19.69
N GLU A 425 12.76 12.76 18.62
CA GLU A 425 12.05 13.00 17.35
C GLU A 425 11.46 11.74 16.68
N ASP A 426 10.93 10.78 17.45
CA ASP A 426 10.43 9.50 16.90
C ASP A 426 9.30 9.65 15.87
N LEU A 427 8.42 10.64 16.06
CA LEU A 427 7.29 10.92 15.17
C LEU A 427 7.53 11.97 14.07
N PRO A 428 8.40 12.98 14.22
CA PRO A 428 8.95 13.74 13.09
C PRO A 428 9.38 12.87 11.91
N ILE A 429 9.94 11.67 12.15
CA ILE A 429 10.34 10.73 11.09
C ILE A 429 9.15 10.22 10.27
N ALA A 430 7.99 9.95 10.91
CA ALA A 430 6.78 9.57 10.20
C ALA A 430 6.22 10.72 9.35
N TRP A 431 6.44 11.96 9.81
CA TRP A 431 6.04 13.18 9.12
C TRP A 431 7.07 13.68 8.10
N ASP A 432 8.26 13.10 8.07
CA ASP A 432 9.45 13.72 7.47
C ASP A 432 9.36 13.84 5.95
N ASN A 433 8.46 13.10 5.30
CA ASN A 433 8.04 13.27 3.90
C ASN A 433 6.62 12.71 3.72
N LEU A 434 5.66 13.35 4.39
CA LEU A 434 4.23 13.13 4.17
C LEU A 434 3.92 13.23 2.69
N PHE A 435 3.30 12.17 2.16
CA PHE A 435 2.63 12.06 0.85
C PHE A 435 3.10 13.00 -0.27
N SER A 436 3.42 12.43 -1.43
CA SER A 436 3.53 13.26 -2.64
C SER A 436 2.25 14.08 -2.85
N LEU A 437 2.38 15.41 -2.95
CA LEU A 437 1.21 16.28 -3.13
C LEU A 437 0.52 16.09 -4.49
N ALA A 438 1.25 15.59 -5.50
CA ALA A 438 0.67 15.20 -6.79
C ALA A 438 -0.24 13.98 -6.65
N SER A 439 0.01 13.15 -5.64
CA SER A 439 -0.61 11.84 -5.47
C SER A 439 -1.92 11.88 -4.69
N ILE A 440 -2.34 13.06 -4.23
CA ILE A 440 -3.49 13.22 -3.35
C ILE A 440 -4.54 14.05 -4.09
N ASN A 441 -5.56 13.38 -4.63
CA ASN A 441 -6.77 14.06 -5.06
C ASN A 441 -7.95 13.57 -4.23
N ILE A 442 -8.13 14.24 -3.08
CA ILE A 442 -9.20 13.92 -2.13
C ILE A 442 -10.54 14.52 -2.59
N PHE A 443 -10.52 15.50 -3.50
CA PHE A 443 -11.71 16.20 -3.95
C PHE A 443 -12.44 15.42 -5.05
N GLY A 444 -13.35 14.54 -4.64
CA GLY A 444 -14.62 14.33 -5.32
C GLY A 444 -15.68 15.07 -4.50
N ASN A 445 -16.47 15.93 -5.13
CA ASN A 445 -17.52 16.68 -4.43
C ASN A 445 -18.51 15.68 -3.79
N ASP A 446 -19.06 16.01 -2.61
CA ASP A 446 -20.22 15.36 -1.94
C ASP A 446 -19.97 14.62 -0.61
N VAL A 447 -19.03 15.10 0.23
CA VAL A 447 -19.13 14.81 1.67
C VAL A 447 -20.17 15.74 2.30
N GLU A 448 -21.27 15.16 2.76
CA GLU A 448 -22.34 15.90 3.43
C GLU A 448 -21.89 16.52 4.76
N GLN A 449 -22.62 17.56 5.21
CA GLN A 449 -22.36 18.14 6.53
C GLN A 449 -22.61 17.07 7.60
N GLY A 450 -21.62 16.84 8.48
CA GLY A 450 -21.69 15.79 9.52
C GLY A 450 -21.16 14.43 9.06
N SER A 451 -20.82 14.27 7.78
CA SER A 451 -20.12 13.07 7.28
C SER A 451 -18.63 13.34 7.13
N PHE A 452 -17.83 12.28 7.18
CA PHE A 452 -16.42 12.32 6.81
C PHE A 452 -16.02 11.00 6.16
N ALA A 453 -14.95 11.01 5.40
CA ALA A 453 -14.38 9.82 4.78
C ALA A 453 -12.93 9.65 5.22
N VAL A 454 -12.49 8.39 5.29
CA VAL A 454 -11.16 8.01 5.75
C VAL A 454 -10.52 7.08 4.76
N ASN A 455 -9.28 7.37 4.41
CA ASN A 455 -8.38 6.53 3.63
C ASN A 455 -7.16 6.18 4.47
N THR A 456 -7.03 4.91 4.86
CA THR A 456 -5.82 4.39 5.52
C THR A 456 -4.92 3.69 4.50
N TYR A 457 -3.61 3.68 4.77
CA TYR A 457 -2.61 2.99 3.96
C TYR A 457 -1.90 1.94 4.81
N SER A 458 -1.54 0.82 4.17
CA SER A 458 -0.77 -0.24 4.83
C SER A 458 0.59 0.27 5.33
N SER A 459 1.05 -0.27 6.46
CA SER A 459 2.34 0.07 7.06
C SER A 459 3.56 -0.20 6.19
N ILE A 460 3.45 -0.97 5.10
CA ILE A 460 4.54 -1.06 4.11
C ILE A 460 4.92 0.32 3.54
N ASN A 461 3.96 1.25 3.52
CA ASN A 461 4.14 2.60 3.03
C ASN A 461 4.70 3.58 4.08
N CYS A 462 4.89 3.13 5.32
CA CYS A 462 5.32 3.95 6.46
C CYS A 462 6.70 3.53 6.96
N PRO A 463 7.52 4.40 7.57
CA PRO A 463 8.72 3.96 8.25
C PRO A 463 8.38 3.04 9.41
N ILE A 464 9.31 2.14 9.76
CA ILE A 464 9.26 1.45 11.05
C ILE A 464 9.90 2.39 12.05
N ILE A 465 9.15 2.71 13.10
CA ILE A 465 9.56 3.67 14.13
C ILE A 465 10.18 2.91 15.28
N PHE A 466 11.29 3.44 15.78
CA PHE A 466 11.93 2.98 17.01
C PHE A 466 11.55 3.94 18.11
N ASP A 467 11.11 3.40 19.23
CA ASP A 467 10.79 4.12 20.45
C ASP A 467 11.89 3.80 21.47
N PRO A 468 12.89 4.67 21.63
CA PRO A 468 13.99 4.45 22.55
C PRO A 468 13.53 4.56 24.02
N ILE A 469 12.44 5.27 24.31
CA ILE A 469 11.90 5.46 25.66
C ILE A 469 11.36 4.13 26.17
N ASN A 470 10.55 3.45 25.36
CA ASN A 470 9.98 2.15 25.69
C ASN A 470 10.87 0.97 25.26
N GLY A 471 11.93 1.22 24.49
CA GLY A 471 12.81 0.18 23.97
C GLY A 471 12.12 -0.71 22.92
N GLU A 472 11.21 -0.13 22.14
CA GLU A 472 10.37 -0.84 21.18
C GLU A 472 10.67 -0.44 19.73
N ALA A 473 10.27 -1.28 18.78
CA ALA A 473 10.09 -0.86 17.39
C ALA A 473 8.71 -1.30 16.89
N TYR A 474 8.04 -0.45 16.11
CA TYR A 474 6.68 -0.68 15.67
C TYR A 474 6.42 -0.26 14.23
N THR A 475 5.45 -0.91 13.60
CA THR A 475 4.85 -0.45 12.35
C THR A 475 3.79 0.60 12.63
N SER A 476 3.59 1.51 11.67
CA SER A 476 2.63 2.60 11.79
C SER A 476 1.64 2.58 10.64
N THR A 477 0.40 2.96 10.92
CA THR A 477 -0.61 3.22 9.90
C THR A 477 -0.66 4.72 9.65
N ILE A 478 -0.66 5.13 8.39
CA ILE A 478 -0.94 6.52 8.01
C ILE A 478 -2.24 6.60 7.25
N GLY A 479 -2.89 7.76 7.28
CA GLY A 479 -4.12 7.96 6.56
C GLY A 479 -4.49 9.41 6.36
N ILE A 480 -5.61 9.58 5.67
CA ILE A 480 -6.22 10.86 5.33
C ILE A 480 -7.69 10.75 5.71
N ALA A 481 -8.16 11.62 6.60
CA ALA A 481 -9.57 11.85 6.84
C ALA A 481 -9.99 13.17 6.17
N TYR A 482 -11.21 13.25 5.67
CA TYR A 482 -11.73 14.51 5.13
C TYR A 482 -13.24 14.64 5.35
N ASP A 483 -13.66 15.85 5.72
CA ASP A 483 -15.05 16.25 5.89
C ASP A 483 -15.40 17.34 4.87
N LYS A 484 -16.60 17.93 4.94
CA LYS A 484 -17.02 18.99 4.01
C LYS A 484 -16.09 20.22 3.93
N ARG A 485 -15.24 20.46 4.92
CA ARG A 485 -14.45 21.69 5.08
C ARG A 485 -12.95 21.44 5.26
N HIS A 486 -12.53 20.23 5.62
CA HIS A 486 -11.18 19.98 6.10
C HIS A 486 -10.61 18.64 5.64
N VAL A 487 -9.28 18.60 5.54
CA VAL A 487 -8.46 17.42 5.26
C VAL A 487 -7.52 17.21 6.43
N THR A 488 -7.56 16.05 7.06
CA THR A 488 -6.66 15.64 8.14
C THR A 488 -5.77 14.50 7.71
N PHE A 489 -4.47 14.70 7.74
CA PHE A 489 -3.47 13.64 7.68
C PHE A 489 -3.25 13.10 9.08
N PHE A 490 -3.15 11.79 9.23
CA PHE A 490 -2.89 11.18 10.54
C PHE A 490 -1.93 10.00 10.45
N VAL A 491 -1.29 9.71 11.57
CA VAL A 491 -0.43 8.55 11.79
C VAL A 491 -0.66 8.00 13.18
N TYR A 492 -0.63 6.68 13.34
CA TYR A 492 -0.65 6.02 14.65
C TYR A 492 0.11 4.69 14.63
N LYS A 493 0.48 4.21 15.81
CA LYS A 493 1.14 2.92 16.07
C LYS A 493 0.19 1.76 15.76
N GLU A 494 0.55 0.90 14.79
CA GLU A 494 -0.26 -0.24 14.36
C GLU A 494 0.11 -1.52 15.13
N GLN A 495 1.39 -1.88 15.12
CA GLN A 495 1.89 -3.12 15.73
C GLN A 495 3.33 -2.96 16.22
N VAL A 496 3.58 -3.26 17.48
CA VAL A 496 4.96 -3.45 17.99
C VAL A 496 5.51 -4.75 17.44
N ILE A 497 6.64 -4.66 16.76
CA ILE A 497 7.35 -5.78 16.13
C ILE A 497 8.62 -6.18 16.90
N TYR A 498 9.09 -5.32 17.81
CA TYR A 498 10.25 -5.54 18.65
C TYR A 498 10.06 -4.85 20.00
N SER A 499 10.48 -5.50 21.09
CA SER A 499 10.61 -4.90 22.41
C SER A 499 11.84 -5.46 23.11
N LEU A 500 12.52 -4.62 23.90
CA LEU A 500 13.56 -5.05 24.84
C LEU A 500 12.97 -5.86 26.00
N ASP A 501 11.68 -5.67 26.31
CA ASP A 501 10.97 -6.49 27.28
C ASP A 501 10.63 -7.86 26.67
N LYS A 502 10.99 -8.92 27.38
CA LYS A 502 10.92 -10.30 26.88
C LYS A 502 9.51 -10.89 26.94
N ASP A 503 8.59 -10.25 27.67
CA ASP A 503 7.21 -10.72 27.85
C ASP A 503 6.19 -10.05 26.90
N PHE A 504 6.69 -9.45 25.82
CA PHE A 504 5.84 -8.74 24.86
C PHE A 504 4.95 -9.69 24.04
N LYS A 505 3.65 -9.37 23.97
CA LYS A 505 2.69 -9.98 23.04
C LYS A 505 2.37 -9.00 21.92
N GLU A 506 2.54 -9.44 20.67
CA GLU A 506 2.08 -8.69 19.50
C GLU A 506 0.61 -8.27 19.67
N SER A 507 0.38 -6.97 19.83
CA SER A 507 -0.95 -6.36 19.82
C SER A 507 -1.14 -5.61 18.50
N PHE A 508 -2.32 -5.79 17.90
CA PHE A 508 -2.68 -5.12 16.65
C PHE A 508 -3.79 -4.10 16.92
N VAL A 509 -3.46 -2.83 16.72
CA VAL A 509 -4.40 -1.74 16.90
C VAL A 509 -4.70 -1.11 15.54
N SER A 510 -5.77 -1.58 14.88
CA SER A 510 -6.47 -0.75 13.87
C SER A 510 -7.45 0.16 14.60
N LEU A 511 -7.21 1.47 14.51
CA LEU A 511 -8.06 2.51 15.11
C LEU A 511 -9.28 2.84 14.26
N ILE A 512 -9.14 2.78 12.93
CA ILE A 512 -10.19 3.17 12.00
C ILE A 512 -9.96 2.47 10.67
N ASN A 513 -11.06 2.10 10.02
CA ASN A 513 -11.02 1.47 8.71
C ASN A 513 -11.20 2.53 7.61
N ARG A 514 -10.85 2.16 6.38
CA ARG A 514 -11.17 2.96 5.20
C ARG A 514 -12.70 2.98 5.00
N GLY A 515 -13.26 4.12 4.63
CA GLY A 515 -14.67 4.25 4.27
C GLY A 515 -15.26 5.62 4.56
N LYS A 516 -16.53 5.79 4.18
CA LYS A 516 -17.37 6.95 4.51
C LYS A 516 -18.15 6.67 5.79
N TYR A 517 -18.18 7.65 6.69
CA TYR A 517 -18.80 7.57 8.00
C TYR A 517 -19.82 8.70 8.15
N ASN A 518 -21.02 8.32 8.58
CA ASN A 518 -22.09 9.25 8.92
C ASN A 518 -22.17 9.32 10.44
N ALA A 519 -21.41 10.24 11.04
CA ALA A 519 -21.44 10.43 12.48
C ALA A 519 -22.30 11.66 12.81
N PRO A 520 -23.48 11.51 13.45
CA PRO A 520 -24.19 12.67 13.97
C PRO A 520 -23.38 13.26 15.12
N TYR A 521 -22.68 14.37 14.88
CA TYR A 521 -22.05 15.16 15.93
C TYR A 521 -22.63 16.57 15.94
N ASN A 522 -22.77 17.14 17.14
CA ASN A 522 -23.33 18.47 17.28
C ASN A 522 -22.25 19.53 17.01
N LEU A 523 -22.36 20.21 15.86
CA LEU A 523 -21.44 21.27 15.42
C LEU A 523 -21.39 22.47 16.38
N THR A 524 -22.37 22.62 17.29
CA THR A 524 -22.38 23.74 18.24
C THR A 524 -21.47 23.52 19.43
N ASP A 525 -21.15 22.28 19.77
CA ASP A 525 -20.36 21.94 20.96
C ASP A 525 -18.86 22.22 20.73
N TYR A 526 -18.48 22.40 19.47
CA TYR A 526 -17.12 22.63 19.07
C TYR A 526 -17.06 23.66 17.95
N ASP A 527 -16.51 24.82 18.29
CA ASP A 527 -16.57 26.07 17.54
C ASP A 527 -16.43 25.91 16.01
N SER A 528 -17.58 25.96 15.32
CA SER A 528 -17.67 25.91 13.86
C SER A 528 -17.01 27.11 13.15
N SER A 529 -16.49 28.09 13.91
CA SER A 529 -15.70 29.21 13.39
C SER A 529 -14.21 28.84 13.23
N THR A 530 -13.91 28.19 12.11
CA THR A 530 -12.62 28.22 11.39
C THR A 530 -11.34 27.72 12.08
N THR A 531 -11.33 27.40 13.38
CA THR A 531 -10.07 27.23 14.14
C THR A 531 -9.73 25.80 14.56
N ASN A 532 -10.65 24.82 14.51
CA ASN A 532 -10.31 23.43 14.86
C ASN A 532 -11.08 22.39 14.04
N PRO A 533 -10.42 21.61 13.15
CA PRO A 533 -11.15 20.76 12.21
C PRO A 533 -10.98 19.23 12.33
N ASN A 534 -12.02 18.51 11.84
CA ASN A 534 -12.22 17.05 11.79
C ASN A 534 -12.65 16.35 13.09
N ILE A 535 -13.54 16.98 13.86
CA ILE A 535 -14.08 16.44 15.10
C ILE A 535 -14.91 15.16 14.88
N GLY A 536 -15.63 15.04 13.75
CA GLY A 536 -16.34 13.81 13.42
C GLY A 536 -15.42 12.60 13.30
N PHE A 537 -14.26 12.78 12.64
CA PHE A 537 -13.21 11.77 12.57
C PHE A 537 -12.66 11.41 13.96
N LEU A 538 -12.35 12.42 14.78
CA LEU A 538 -11.84 12.20 16.13
C LEU A 538 -12.87 11.50 17.04
N ILE A 539 -14.15 11.85 16.96
CA ILE A 539 -15.21 11.17 17.71
C ILE A 539 -15.34 9.71 17.28
N GLN A 540 -15.29 9.44 15.97
CA GLN A 540 -15.41 8.06 15.48
C GLN A 540 -14.23 7.18 15.91
N LEU A 541 -13.05 7.75 16.07
CA LEU A 541 -11.88 7.04 16.60
C LEU A 541 -12.11 6.57 18.05
N ALA A 542 -12.66 7.43 18.93
CA ALA A 542 -13.04 7.05 20.30
C ALA A 542 -14.13 5.98 20.32
N ASN A 543 -15.17 6.14 19.49
CA ASN A 543 -16.32 5.24 19.45
C ASN A 543 -16.02 3.84 18.87
N ASN A 544 -14.77 3.52 18.56
CA ASN A 544 -14.42 2.18 18.10
C ASN A 544 -14.45 1.20 19.29
N TYR A 545 -15.08 0.04 19.10
CA TYR A 545 -15.28 -1.05 20.10
C TYR A 545 -14.00 -1.53 20.83
N LYS A 546 -12.82 -1.08 20.39
CA LYS A 546 -11.54 -1.37 21.07
C LYS A 546 -11.23 -0.41 22.23
N PHE A 547 -11.91 0.73 22.32
CA PHE A 547 -11.64 1.79 23.29
C PHE A 547 -12.86 2.09 24.15
N ASP A 548 -13.59 1.05 24.56
CA ASP A 548 -14.70 1.20 25.51
C ASP A 548 -14.22 2.00 26.73
N ASN A 549 -14.96 3.07 27.08
CA ASN A 549 -14.68 4.04 28.14
C ASN A 549 -13.60 5.10 27.86
N PHE A 550 -13.15 5.30 26.61
CA PHE A 550 -12.39 6.49 26.23
C PHE A 550 -13.28 7.52 25.54
N GLU A 551 -13.19 8.78 25.97
CA GLU A 551 -13.94 9.90 25.40
C GLU A 551 -13.00 10.97 24.83
N LEU A 552 -13.48 11.69 23.82
CA LEU A 552 -12.80 12.87 23.29
C LEU A 552 -13.19 14.08 24.15
N GLU A 553 -12.28 14.57 24.98
CA GLU A 553 -12.51 15.67 25.90
C GLU A 553 -11.84 16.97 25.41
N LYS A 554 -12.47 18.10 25.74
CA LYS A 554 -11.89 19.43 25.51
C LYS A 554 -11.22 19.93 26.79
N PHE A 555 -9.93 20.23 26.72
CA PHE A 555 -9.18 20.80 27.84
C PHE A 555 -8.54 22.15 27.49
N MET A 556 -8.09 22.88 28.51
CA MET A 556 -7.59 24.25 28.40
C MET A 556 -6.22 24.39 29.04
N ILE A 557 -5.32 25.09 28.35
CA ILE A 557 -4.02 25.51 28.88
C ILE A 557 -3.97 27.04 28.89
N ASN A 558 -3.56 27.60 30.03
CA ASN A 558 -3.25 29.02 30.13
C ASN A 558 -1.74 29.21 30.00
N ASP A 559 -1.31 30.03 29.04
CA ASP A 559 0.08 30.41 28.95
C ASP A 559 0.49 31.42 30.04
N SER A 560 1.79 31.69 30.18
CA SER A 560 2.31 32.69 31.12
C SER A 560 1.80 34.11 30.88
N SER A 561 1.15 34.37 29.73
CA SER A 561 0.53 35.64 29.34
C SER A 561 -0.99 35.63 29.53
N ASN A 562 -1.57 34.62 30.19
CA ASN A 562 -3.01 34.40 30.36
C ASN A 562 -3.80 34.19 29.04
N ASN A 563 -3.14 33.81 27.94
CA ASN A 563 -3.85 33.36 26.76
C ASN A 563 -4.36 31.94 26.99
N ILE A 564 -5.64 31.73 26.74
CA ILE A 564 -6.28 30.42 26.86
C ILE A 564 -6.21 29.71 25.52
N SER A 565 -5.57 28.55 25.48
CA SER A 565 -5.56 27.64 24.33
C SER A 565 -6.44 26.42 24.63
N HIS A 566 -7.32 26.07 23.69
CA HIS A 566 -8.20 24.91 23.79
C HIS A 566 -7.70 23.77 22.93
N PHE A 567 -7.73 22.55 23.47
CA PHE A 567 -7.26 21.34 22.81
C PHE A 567 -8.27 20.21 22.99
N LEU A 568 -8.17 19.21 22.10
CA LEU A 568 -8.91 17.95 22.20
C LEU A 568 -7.94 16.85 22.60
N THR A 569 -8.33 16.01 23.56
CA THR A 569 -7.57 14.84 24.02
C THR A 569 -8.48 13.62 24.12
N TYR A 570 -7.89 12.42 24.08
CA TYR A 570 -8.59 11.20 24.45
C TYR A 570 -8.20 10.79 25.86
N SER A 571 -9.18 10.53 26.71
CA SER A 571 -8.98 10.11 28.09
C SER A 571 -9.97 9.03 28.49
N GLN A 572 -9.58 8.17 29.44
CA GLN A 572 -10.52 7.26 30.06
C GLN A 572 -11.48 8.05 30.96
N GLU A 573 -12.76 7.66 30.99
CA GLU A 573 -13.82 8.28 31.82
C GLU A 573 -13.26 8.77 33.18
N ASP A 574 -13.31 10.09 33.41
CA ASP A 574 -12.92 10.79 34.63
C ASP A 574 -11.40 10.86 34.99
N ASP A 575 -10.46 10.47 34.12
CA ASP A 575 -9.01 10.74 34.32
C ASP A 575 -8.27 11.12 33.03
N PHE A 576 -8.06 12.43 32.83
CA PHE A 576 -7.33 12.99 31.68
C PHE A 576 -5.86 12.56 31.58
N ARG A 577 -5.27 11.96 32.63
CA ARG A 577 -3.89 11.45 32.62
C ARG A 577 -3.80 10.03 32.09
N ASN A 578 -4.94 9.34 32.00
CA ASN A 578 -4.97 7.95 31.58
C ASN A 578 -5.34 7.89 30.09
N THR A 579 -4.34 7.62 29.26
CA THR A 579 -4.43 7.59 27.81
C THR A 579 -4.06 6.22 27.26
N ASP A 580 -4.77 5.74 26.24
CA ASP A 580 -4.40 4.50 25.56
C ASP A 580 -3.11 4.71 24.74
N THR A 581 -2.23 3.70 24.73
CA THR A 581 -0.98 3.72 23.95
C THR A 581 -1.19 4.06 22.47
N ALA A 582 -2.32 3.67 21.89
CA ALA A 582 -2.65 3.98 20.51
C ALA A 582 -3.01 5.46 20.32
N PHE A 583 -3.74 6.07 21.25
CA PHE A 583 -4.01 7.51 21.24
C PHE A 583 -2.76 8.34 21.54
N ASN A 584 -1.86 7.88 22.42
CA ASN A 584 -0.55 8.53 22.64
C ASN A 584 0.32 8.60 21.39
N SER A 585 0.18 7.61 20.50
CA SER A 585 0.90 7.57 19.24
C SER A 585 0.18 8.29 18.09
N LEU A 586 -1.10 8.67 18.28
CA LEU A 586 -1.91 9.31 17.26
C LEU A 586 -1.43 10.75 17.10
N LYS A 587 -0.86 11.06 15.93
CA LYS A 587 -0.62 12.43 15.52
C LYS A 587 -1.48 12.73 14.30
N SER A 588 -2.01 13.96 14.25
CA SER A 588 -2.81 14.41 13.13
C SER A 588 -2.54 15.87 12.78
N VAL A 589 -2.79 16.19 11.52
CA VAL A 589 -2.52 17.46 10.88
C VAL A 589 -3.73 17.81 10.03
N SER A 590 -4.47 18.84 10.42
CA SER A 590 -5.70 19.25 9.75
C SER A 590 -5.49 20.55 8.96
N PHE A 591 -5.98 20.58 7.72
CA PHE A 591 -6.02 21.74 6.86
C PHE A 591 -7.47 22.07 6.52
N THR A 592 -7.81 23.35 6.45
CA THR A 592 -8.99 23.79 5.70
C THR A 592 -8.84 23.46 4.23
N TYR A 593 -9.96 23.34 3.51
CA TYR A 593 -9.93 23.16 2.06
C TYR A 593 -9.20 24.30 1.34
N GLY A 594 -9.26 25.53 1.86
CA GLY A 594 -8.50 26.67 1.35
C GLY A 594 -6.99 26.46 1.48
N GLU A 595 -6.53 26.11 2.68
CA GLU A 595 -5.11 25.81 2.94
C GLU A 595 -4.62 24.62 2.12
N TYR A 596 -5.39 23.53 2.07
CA TYR A 596 -5.03 22.34 1.32
C TYR A 596 -5.03 22.58 -0.20
N THR A 597 -5.99 23.35 -0.72
CA THR A 597 -6.00 23.76 -2.14
C THR A 597 -4.82 24.67 -2.44
N HIS A 598 -4.49 25.59 -1.53
CA HIS A 598 -3.31 26.45 -1.67
C HIS A 598 -2.02 25.60 -1.68
N LEU A 599 -1.89 24.66 -0.74
CA LEU A 599 -0.81 23.69 -0.66
C LEU A 599 -0.67 22.90 -1.97
N LYS A 600 -1.78 22.44 -2.57
CA LYS A 600 -1.77 21.80 -3.90
C LYS A 600 -1.44 22.76 -5.05
N SER A 601 -1.75 24.05 -4.94
CA SER A 601 -1.46 25.01 -6.01
C SER A 601 0.02 25.32 -6.12
N ILE A 602 0.71 25.41 -4.98
CA ILE A 602 2.15 25.68 -4.88
C ILE A 602 3.00 24.43 -5.21
N THR A 603 2.38 23.31 -5.56
CA THR A 603 3.08 22.05 -5.90
C THR A 603 3.26 21.77 -7.37
N SER A 604 2.68 22.58 -8.26
CA SER A 604 3.02 22.57 -9.68
C SER A 604 4.54 22.84 -9.82
N SER A 605 5.29 21.80 -10.20
CA SER A 605 6.75 21.73 -9.95
C SER A 605 7.57 22.53 -10.98
N THR A 606 8.73 23.04 -10.56
CA THR A 606 9.79 23.62 -11.41
C THR A 606 11.03 22.70 -11.54
N PHE A 607 11.03 21.50 -10.92
CA PHE A 607 12.12 20.53 -11.02
C PHE A 607 11.67 19.29 -11.79
N ASN A 608 11.72 19.38 -13.13
CA ASN A 608 11.54 18.27 -14.08
C ASN A 608 10.45 17.24 -13.69
N ASP A 609 9.24 17.72 -13.39
CA ASP A 609 8.04 16.91 -13.16
C ASP A 609 8.01 16.02 -11.89
N HIS A 610 8.97 16.14 -10.97
CA HIS A 610 8.91 15.37 -9.71
C HIS A 610 7.97 16.02 -8.68
N SER A 611 7.29 15.18 -7.91
CA SER A 611 6.39 15.62 -6.85
C SER A 611 7.13 16.28 -5.67
N LYS A 612 6.55 17.34 -5.11
CA LYS A 612 6.96 17.88 -3.80
C LYS A 612 6.37 17.04 -2.68
N PHE A 613 7.11 16.90 -1.59
CA PHE A 613 6.65 16.24 -0.37
C PHE A 613 6.36 17.28 0.70
N ILE A 614 5.33 17.02 1.52
CA ILE A 614 5.13 17.78 2.75
C ILE A 614 6.17 17.31 3.75
N LYS A 615 6.79 18.24 4.48
CA LYS A 615 7.82 17.91 5.47
C LYS A 615 7.73 18.82 6.69
N ALA A 616 8.06 18.29 7.86
CA ALA A 616 8.28 19.10 9.05
C ALA A 616 9.56 19.94 8.89
N LYS A 617 9.45 21.26 9.02
CA LYS A 617 10.58 22.20 9.00
C LYS A 617 11.25 22.28 10.37
N SER A 618 10.45 22.42 11.41
CA SER A 618 10.89 22.54 12.80
C SER A 618 9.79 22.03 13.74
N VAL A 619 10.23 21.56 14.90
CA VAL A 619 9.35 21.23 16.03
C VAL A 619 9.83 22.06 17.22
N GLU A 620 8.94 22.85 17.78
CA GLU A 620 9.19 23.65 18.99
C GLU A 620 8.37 23.06 20.13
N THR A 621 9.02 22.64 21.22
CA THR A 621 8.32 22.11 22.39
C THR A 621 8.25 23.17 23.48
N VAL A 622 7.04 23.44 23.98
CA VAL A 622 6.81 24.33 25.14
C VAL A 622 6.29 23.49 26.30
N GLU A 623 7.07 23.41 27.37
CA GLU A 623 6.72 22.63 28.56
C GLU A 623 5.80 23.43 29.49
N TYR A 624 4.73 22.78 29.95
CA TYR A 624 3.84 23.22 31.03
C TYR A 624 3.90 22.20 32.18
N GLU A 625 3.27 22.53 33.32
CA GLU A 625 3.34 21.71 34.53
C GLU A 625 2.98 20.22 34.30
N ASN A 626 1.97 19.95 33.45
CA ASN A 626 1.47 18.60 33.22
C ASN A 626 1.45 18.17 31.73
N VAL A 627 1.88 19.05 30.83
CA VAL A 627 1.78 18.83 29.37
C VAL A 627 2.91 19.51 28.61
N ASN A 628 3.34 18.91 27.50
CA ASN A 628 4.25 19.48 26.52
C ASN A 628 3.48 19.81 25.25
N LEU A 629 3.63 21.06 24.80
CA LEU A 629 3.04 21.55 23.57
C LEU A 629 4.06 21.43 22.44
N GLU A 630 3.81 20.59 21.45
CA GLU A 630 4.66 20.48 20.26
C GLU A 630 4.10 21.35 19.13
N LYS A 631 4.81 22.41 18.75
CA LYS A 631 4.48 23.21 17.58
C LYS A 631 5.31 22.79 16.37
N ILE A 632 4.67 22.23 15.36
CA ILE A 632 5.31 21.74 14.13
C ILE A 632 5.09 22.76 13.01
N THR A 633 6.16 23.32 12.45
CA THR A 633 6.07 24.19 11.26
C THR A 633 6.29 23.35 10.01
N LEU A 634 5.46 23.50 8.98
CA LEU A 634 5.64 22.79 7.71
C LEU A 634 6.49 23.53 6.69
N THR A 635 7.16 22.73 5.87
CA THR A 635 7.76 23.14 4.61
C THR A 635 7.46 22.12 3.52
N LEU A 636 7.90 22.41 2.31
CA LEU A 636 7.91 21.48 1.19
C LEU A 636 9.36 21.06 0.93
N SER A 637 9.56 19.80 0.59
CA SER A 637 10.86 19.30 0.15
C SER A 637 10.84 18.88 -1.32
N ILE A 638 12.00 19.00 -1.97
CA ILE A 638 12.24 18.52 -3.34
C ILE A 638 13.48 17.62 -3.38
N PRO A 639 13.50 16.61 -4.28
CA PRO A 639 14.71 15.87 -4.56
C PRO A 639 15.80 16.79 -5.12
N THR A 640 16.99 16.70 -4.54
CA THR A 640 18.18 17.44 -4.94
C THR A 640 19.39 16.51 -4.91
N VAL A 641 20.44 16.84 -5.65
CA VAL A 641 21.69 16.08 -5.56
C VAL A 641 22.50 16.63 -4.39
N VAL A 642 22.80 15.74 -3.45
CA VAL A 642 23.60 16.06 -2.27
C VAL A 642 24.92 15.30 -2.36
N LYS A 643 25.98 15.94 -1.87
CA LYS A 643 27.30 15.33 -1.73
C LYS A 643 27.53 14.99 -0.26
N ASP A 644 27.72 13.71 0.03
CA ASP A 644 28.08 13.26 1.37
C ASP A 644 29.49 13.79 1.72
N PRO A 645 29.65 14.50 2.86
CA PRO A 645 30.91 15.15 3.19
C PRO A 645 32.02 14.17 3.59
N LEU A 646 31.68 12.95 4.03
CA LEU A 646 32.64 11.96 4.53
C LEU A 646 33.15 11.04 3.42
N SER A 647 32.24 10.54 2.60
CA SER A 647 32.50 9.57 1.52
C SER A 647 32.73 10.22 0.16
N ASN A 648 32.41 11.51 -0.01
CA ASN A 648 32.35 12.21 -1.30
C ASN A 648 31.37 11.60 -2.32
N ILE A 649 30.47 10.71 -1.89
CA ILE A 649 29.46 10.10 -2.77
C ILE A 649 28.35 11.11 -3.06
N LEU A 650 27.88 11.15 -4.32
CA LEU A 650 26.69 11.90 -4.70
C LEU A 650 25.45 10.99 -4.57
N TYR A 651 24.41 11.52 -3.92
CA TYR A 651 23.14 10.84 -3.75
C TYR A 651 21.96 11.82 -3.88
N MET A 652 20.74 11.31 -3.94
CA MET A 652 19.53 12.14 -3.97
C MET A 652 19.08 12.43 -2.53
N GLY A 653 19.22 13.67 -2.10
CA GLY A 653 18.64 14.15 -0.84
C GLY A 653 17.27 14.79 -1.04
N LEU A 654 16.56 15.04 0.06
CA LEU A 654 15.36 15.86 0.07
C LEU A 654 15.67 17.15 0.81
N GLU A 655 15.76 18.24 0.05
CA GLU A 655 16.09 19.57 0.56
C GLU A 655 14.82 20.40 0.70
N ASN A 656 14.75 21.18 1.77
CA ASN A 656 13.62 22.05 2.04
C ASN A 656 13.64 23.20 1.02
N ILE A 657 12.48 23.52 0.45
CA ILE A 657 12.34 24.73 -0.37
C ILE A 657 12.52 25.95 0.56
N PRO A 658 13.29 26.97 0.16
CA PRO A 658 13.47 28.16 0.98
C PRO A 658 12.13 28.88 1.17
N GLY A 659 11.61 28.84 2.40
CA GLY A 659 10.37 29.50 2.82
C GLY A 659 9.45 28.58 3.62
N ASP A 660 8.63 29.18 4.49
CA ASP A 660 7.50 28.48 5.11
C ASP A 660 6.38 28.31 4.09
N VAL A 661 5.57 27.25 4.23
CA VAL A 661 4.29 27.22 3.55
C VAL A 661 3.40 28.26 4.24
N VAL A 662 3.12 29.37 3.57
CA VAL A 662 2.29 30.45 4.11
C VAL A 662 0.92 30.46 3.44
N TYR A 663 -0.13 30.62 4.22
CA TYR A 663 -1.49 30.89 3.75
C TYR A 663 -1.99 32.16 4.44
N ASN A 664 -2.49 33.14 3.67
CA ASN A 664 -2.83 34.48 4.17
C ASN A 664 -1.69 35.16 4.97
N SER A 665 -0.45 35.03 4.49
CA SER A 665 0.76 35.57 5.11
C SER A 665 1.13 34.99 6.49
N LEU A 666 0.49 33.89 6.91
CA LEU A 666 0.83 33.17 8.13
C LEU A 666 1.40 31.80 7.78
N PRO A 667 2.50 31.35 8.43
CA PRO A 667 2.97 29.98 8.31
C PRO A 667 1.88 29.00 8.71
N ILE A 668 1.75 27.90 7.96
CA ILE A 668 0.92 26.78 8.39
C ILE A 668 1.70 26.03 9.48
N THR A 669 1.20 26.10 10.72
CA THR A 669 1.78 25.45 11.90
C THR A 669 0.76 24.54 12.56
N PHE A 670 1.21 23.43 13.12
CA PHE A 670 0.38 22.52 13.92
C PHE A 670 0.80 22.54 15.36
N THR A 671 -0.13 22.20 16.23
CA THR A 671 0.12 22.13 17.66
C THR A 671 -0.40 20.79 18.16
N GLY A 672 0.50 19.95 18.65
CA GLY A 672 0.20 18.72 19.40
C GLY A 672 0.34 18.97 20.89
N VAL A 673 -0.34 18.14 21.70
CA VAL A 673 -0.16 18.12 23.15
C VAL A 673 0.20 16.71 23.58
N ASN A 674 1.27 16.59 24.38
CA ASN A 674 1.66 15.36 25.04
C ASN A 674 1.56 15.57 26.55
N TYR A 675 1.16 14.57 27.32
CA TYR A 675 1.20 14.64 28.79
C TYR A 675 2.58 14.25 29.33
N ASN A 676 2.98 14.88 30.44
CA ASN A 676 4.27 14.63 31.12
C ASN A 676 4.28 13.35 31.95
#